data_AF-A0A1N7QT27-F1
#
_entry.id   AF-A0A1N7QT27-F1
#
_cell.length_a   1.000
_cell.length_b   1.000
_cell.length_c   1.000
_cell.angle_alpha   90.00
_cell.angle_beta   90.00
_cell.angle_gamma   90.00
#
_symmetry.space_group_name_H-M   'P 1'
#
loop_
_entity.id
_entity.type
_entity.pdbx_description
1 polymer ?
#
loop_
_entity_poly.entity_id
_entity_poly.type
_entity_poly.pdbx_seq_one_letter_code
_entity_poly.pdbx_strand_id
1 'polypeptide(L)'
;MSTENIENQINRSTVLDEETQKIEEILGIKPEDYLKYNLLQYLHLQDVDIEDFSKFLPYLVKVKNVKLTNCTIANFSELLKIESCSSFTLDNVTFRNNECNVTRGFPYEIRFSNMTFDAGCFNSFHISSSGKGYKHLFINNCHIDNIQEINNIKGLYSLHLDSITFTCNPTKVKEKSIYMIHIFNSKFEDISFIPFKKSVGRIDFKNCKIGNFKGISEFEKLKKIQIDTNTLVKDESQFENPFNKEITCHFIKAEKPFRLKNAVSLRNYINELSFTYFKVKKVKDLKKFEMVKTLSFDKSEFYVDAFLPIANQIQKVKMRDSEIKKHNYFSSFVNLKSFESSCFSRESKEIKNFSKLLPLKDQLMSLDFYEDEEMDKKAPDYPISQFTSLETLKLGYEISAKTGKSIMKLKKLRKLDISIAKTKHIFDLGHLKKLEFLIFNSRVKFTGFENLKRLKSLQIVNDRKFDLKTLPTMKSLKRLSFSAYDTHIKDLSHFPNLEFLRLKGVKKLQLKNLKKLKVLDLDNSRIKDFSSFETLPSLERLDLSSIQGNINLKEISKFPNLKWLTLLESYEVNDISGLEALKKLERLDLYQTKVTDVKVLNTLPNLREVNLLVNNSKELNLESQLDRPEIAIYCGLPSVNLWVWDKDEFGI
;
A
#
# COMPACT_ATOMS: atom_id res chain seq x y z
N MET A 1 14.80 72.88 10.81
CA MET A 1 13.37 72.78 10.45
C MET A 1 12.95 71.34 10.70
N SER A 2 12.68 70.93 11.95
CA SER A 2 11.41 71.12 12.69
C SER A 2 10.19 70.67 11.89
N THR A 3 9.72 69.46 12.17
CA THR A 3 8.29 69.12 12.07
C THR A 3 7.91 68.39 13.36
N GLU A 4 7.24 69.14 14.22
CA GLU A 4 6.55 68.66 15.41
C GLU A 4 5.05 68.88 15.18
N ASN A 5 4.27 67.87 15.56
CA ASN A 5 2.90 67.87 16.10
C ASN A 5 1.72 68.46 15.32
N ILE A 6 0.67 67.63 15.14
CA ILE A 6 -0.52 67.66 16.01
C ILE A 6 -1.21 66.27 16.04
N GLU A 7 -1.73 66.00 17.22
CA GLU A 7 -2.41 64.86 17.85
C GLU A 7 -3.46 64.08 17.04
N ASN A 8 -3.57 62.79 17.38
CA ASN A 8 -4.88 62.15 17.60
C ASN A 8 -4.78 61.20 18.81
N GLN A 9 -5.51 61.57 19.87
CA GLN A 9 -5.75 60.75 21.04
C GLN A 9 -6.61 59.53 20.68
N ILE A 10 -6.16 58.33 21.03
CA ILE A 10 -7.04 57.22 21.38
C ILE A 10 -6.54 56.65 22.70
N ASN A 11 -7.47 56.56 23.66
CA ASN A 11 -7.30 56.02 25.00
C ASN A 11 -6.43 54.77 25.03
N ARG A 12 -5.30 54.84 25.72
CA ARG A 12 -4.62 53.67 26.28
C ARG A 12 -5.57 53.01 27.28
N SER A 13 -5.97 51.75 27.05
CA SER A 13 -6.20 50.84 28.17
C SER A 13 -4.84 50.29 28.58
N THR A 14 -4.41 50.70 29.76
CA THR A 14 -3.14 50.36 30.38
C THR A 14 -3.08 48.91 30.84
N VAL A 15 -1.86 48.36 30.76
CA VAL A 15 -1.40 47.04 31.19
C VAL A 15 -1.67 45.90 30.20
N LEU A 16 -0.89 45.89 29.11
CA LEU A 16 -0.30 44.63 28.67
C LEU A 16 0.73 44.25 29.74
N ASP A 17 0.56 43.08 30.35
CA ASP A 17 1.57 42.57 31.28
C ASP A 17 2.94 42.49 30.56
N GLU A 18 4.04 42.52 31.31
CA GLU A 18 5.38 42.34 30.73
C GLU A 18 5.49 41.06 29.88
N GLU A 19 4.61 40.10 30.11
CA GLU A 19 4.57 38.83 29.41
C GLU A 19 3.98 38.97 28.01
N THR A 20 3.05 39.90 27.78
CA THR A 20 2.44 40.12 26.48
C THR A 20 3.39 40.90 25.58
N GLN A 21 4.17 41.85 26.13
CA GLN A 21 5.30 42.43 25.40
C GLN A 21 6.36 41.39 25.04
N LYS A 22 6.68 40.45 25.95
CA LYS A 22 7.58 39.33 25.64
C LYS A 22 7.00 38.42 24.55
N ILE A 23 5.70 38.13 24.57
CA ILE A 23 5.04 37.32 23.52
C ILE A 23 5.04 38.05 22.17
N GLU A 24 4.82 39.37 22.18
CA GLU A 24 4.92 40.23 20.99
C GLU A 24 6.33 40.23 20.40
N GLU A 25 7.36 40.34 21.24
CA GLU A 25 8.77 40.28 20.81
C GLU A 25 9.14 38.89 20.27
N ILE A 26 8.68 37.82 20.93
CA ILE A 26 8.96 36.43 20.57
C ILE A 26 8.25 36.01 19.27
N LEU A 27 6.99 36.42 19.08
CA LEU A 27 6.19 36.07 17.90
C LEU A 27 6.31 37.10 16.76
N GLY A 28 6.74 38.33 17.06
CA GLY A 28 6.82 39.45 16.12
C GLY A 28 5.46 40.01 15.70
N ILE A 29 4.40 39.84 16.52
CA ILE A 29 3.01 40.20 16.16
C ILE A 29 2.34 40.95 17.31
N LYS A 30 1.75 42.11 17.01
CA LYS A 30 0.99 42.94 17.96
C LYS A 30 -0.46 42.44 18.14
N PRO A 31 -1.03 42.44 19.36
CA PRO A 31 -2.38 41.91 19.67
C PRO A 31 -3.51 42.48 18.78
N GLU A 32 -3.32 43.71 18.31
CA GLU A 32 -4.23 44.47 17.44
C GLU A 32 -4.30 43.91 16.00
N ASP A 33 -3.32 43.10 15.57
CA ASP A 33 -3.27 42.44 14.27
C ASP A 33 -4.09 41.13 14.22
N TYR A 34 -5.23 41.05 14.95
CA TYR A 34 -6.05 39.83 15.16
C TYR A 34 -6.33 39.03 13.86
N LEU A 35 -6.46 39.71 12.72
CA LEU A 35 -6.66 39.11 11.39
C LEU A 35 -5.43 38.34 10.85
N LYS A 36 -4.19 38.73 11.19
CA LYS A 36 -2.96 38.00 10.81
C LYS A 36 -2.79 36.70 11.59
N TYR A 37 -3.20 36.65 12.87
CA TYR A 37 -3.14 35.44 13.72
C TYR A 37 -3.99 34.30 13.17
N ASN A 38 -5.13 34.64 12.57
CA ASN A 38 -6.02 33.68 11.92
C ASN A 38 -5.46 33.06 10.63
N LEU A 39 -4.22 33.39 10.25
CA LEU A 39 -3.49 32.85 9.11
C LEU A 39 -2.16 32.19 9.48
N LEU A 40 -1.72 32.26 10.75
CA LEU A 40 -0.44 31.68 11.18
C LEU A 40 -0.52 30.14 11.13
N GLN A 41 0.15 29.54 10.15
CA GLN A 41 0.19 28.09 9.95
C GLN A 41 1.53 27.46 10.37
N TYR A 42 2.57 28.27 10.56
CA TYR A 42 3.92 27.84 10.89
C TYR A 42 4.49 28.71 12.00
N LEU A 43 4.97 28.09 13.07
CA LEU A 43 5.66 28.73 14.18
C LEU A 43 7.12 28.25 14.20
N HIS A 44 8.07 29.17 14.22
CA HIS A 44 9.48 28.85 14.48
C HIS A 44 10.02 29.75 15.57
N LEU A 45 10.43 29.15 16.69
CA LEU A 45 11.12 29.83 17.77
C LEU A 45 12.55 29.33 17.86
N GLN A 46 13.46 30.24 18.13
CA GLN A 46 14.88 29.96 18.20
C GLN A 46 15.52 30.71 19.37
N ASP A 47 16.34 30.01 20.15
CA ASP A 47 17.10 30.57 21.29
C ASP A 47 16.19 31.19 22.38
N VAL A 48 15.04 30.55 22.66
CA VAL A 48 14.02 31.04 23.63
C VAL A 48 13.88 30.13 24.84
N ASP A 49 13.77 30.71 26.02
CA ASP A 49 13.35 30.03 27.25
C ASP A 49 11.87 30.30 27.53
N ILE A 50 11.06 29.25 27.54
CA ILE A 50 9.60 29.30 27.70
C ILE A 50 9.21 28.60 28.99
N GLU A 51 9.03 29.38 30.05
CA GLU A 51 8.55 28.88 31.34
C GLU A 51 7.06 28.50 31.29
N ASP A 52 6.24 29.29 30.60
CA ASP A 52 4.79 29.06 30.50
C ASP A 52 4.32 29.16 29.04
N PHE A 53 4.11 27.99 28.42
CA PHE A 53 3.65 27.89 27.04
C PHE A 53 2.15 28.25 26.89
N SER A 54 1.38 28.24 27.98
CA SER A 54 -0.06 28.46 27.93
C SER A 54 -0.44 29.85 27.40
N LYS A 55 0.42 30.84 27.64
CA LYS A 55 0.24 32.23 27.20
C LYS A 55 0.29 32.39 25.69
N PHE A 56 0.92 31.45 24.98
CA PHE A 56 0.96 31.46 23.52
C PHE A 56 -0.29 30.82 22.90
N LEU A 57 -1.00 29.93 23.61
CA LEU A 57 -2.06 29.10 23.05
C LEU A 57 -3.19 29.87 22.34
N PRO A 58 -3.69 31.01 22.87
CA PRO A 58 -4.73 31.78 22.17
C PRO A 58 -4.31 32.24 20.76
N TYR A 59 -3.01 32.34 20.50
CA TYR A 59 -2.44 32.81 19.23
C TYR A 59 -2.07 31.67 18.27
N LEU A 60 -2.15 30.40 18.70
CA LEU A 60 -1.66 29.24 17.95
C LEU A 60 -2.78 28.36 17.36
N VAL A 61 -4.03 28.82 17.38
CA VAL A 61 -5.25 28.04 17.07
C VAL A 61 -5.28 27.44 15.64
N LYS A 62 -4.52 28.00 14.68
CA LYS A 62 -4.42 27.47 13.31
C LYS A 62 -3.04 26.96 12.93
N VAL A 63 -2.08 26.98 13.85
CA VAL A 63 -0.71 26.54 13.59
C VAL A 63 -0.70 25.05 13.29
N LYS A 64 -0.12 24.69 12.13
CA LYS A 64 -0.01 23.32 11.64
C LYS A 64 1.38 22.73 11.86
N ASN A 65 2.39 23.58 11.97
CA ASN A 65 3.79 23.19 12.08
C ASN A 65 4.47 24.04 13.14
N VAL A 66 5.13 23.39 14.08
CA VAL A 66 5.91 24.05 15.13
C VAL A 66 7.35 23.58 15.02
N LYS A 67 8.28 24.52 14.92
CA LYS A 67 9.71 24.28 15.00
C LYS A 67 10.30 25.02 16.19
N LEU A 68 11.03 24.32 17.04
CA LEU A 68 11.80 24.91 18.14
C LEU A 68 13.27 24.56 17.96
N THR A 69 14.15 25.56 18.05
CA THR A 69 15.61 25.39 17.93
C THR A 69 16.29 26.01 19.16
N ASN A 70 17.15 25.28 19.85
CA ASN A 70 17.89 25.79 21.03
C ASN A 70 16.97 26.40 22.12
N CYS A 71 15.79 25.81 22.34
CA CYS A 71 14.81 26.33 23.28
C CYS A 71 14.81 25.55 24.59
N THR A 72 14.34 26.15 25.68
CA THR A 72 13.99 25.43 26.92
C THR A 72 12.49 25.54 27.15
N ILE A 73 11.83 24.43 27.42
CA ILE A 73 10.38 24.39 27.72
C ILE A 73 10.12 23.54 28.96
N ALA A 74 9.00 23.75 29.64
CA ALA A 74 8.63 22.99 30.83
C ALA A 74 8.62 21.47 30.57
N ASN A 75 7.82 21.01 29.62
CA ASN A 75 7.78 19.62 29.14
C ASN A 75 7.13 19.54 27.76
N PHE A 76 7.19 18.35 27.14
CA PHE A 76 6.64 18.15 25.81
C PHE A 76 5.11 18.28 25.73
N SER A 77 4.39 17.97 26.83
CA SER A 77 2.92 17.98 26.85
C SER A 77 2.33 19.38 26.67
N GLU A 78 3.09 20.44 26.97
CA GLU A 78 2.71 21.83 26.69
C GLU A 78 2.48 22.09 25.19
N LEU A 79 3.34 21.55 24.33
CA LEU A 79 3.19 21.69 22.88
C LEU A 79 1.96 20.96 22.34
N LEU A 80 1.54 19.89 23.03
CA LEU A 80 0.40 19.08 22.65
C LEU A 80 -0.93 19.82 22.77
N LYS A 81 -0.98 20.91 23.56
CA LYS A 81 -2.13 21.81 23.69
C LYS A 81 -2.45 22.56 22.39
N ILE A 82 -1.53 22.63 21.44
CA ILE A 82 -1.80 23.19 20.09
C ILE A 82 -2.55 22.14 19.25
N GLU A 83 -3.88 22.04 19.45
CA GLU A 83 -4.71 20.99 18.84
C GLU A 83 -4.63 20.95 17.30
N SER A 84 -4.51 22.14 16.67
CA SER A 84 -4.41 22.25 15.22
C SER A 84 -3.11 21.70 14.63
N CYS A 85 -2.07 21.56 15.45
CA CYS A 85 -0.72 21.23 15.00
C CYS A 85 -0.62 19.79 14.52
N SER A 86 -0.09 19.61 13.32
CA SER A 86 0.13 18.33 12.66
C SER A 86 1.59 17.90 12.59
N SER A 87 2.54 18.81 12.86
CA SER A 87 3.98 18.51 12.82
C SER A 87 4.76 19.27 13.88
N PHE A 88 5.58 18.56 14.66
CA PHE A 88 6.53 19.16 15.60
C PHE A 88 7.96 18.83 15.19
N THR A 89 8.82 19.84 15.14
CA THR A 89 10.26 19.69 14.97
C THR A 89 10.98 20.36 16.13
N LEU A 90 11.66 19.57 16.96
CA LEU A 90 12.45 20.04 18.08
C LEU A 90 13.92 19.73 17.81
N ASP A 91 14.74 20.77 17.86
CA ASP A 91 16.17 20.69 17.63
C ASP A 91 16.92 21.34 18.80
N ASN A 92 17.71 20.56 19.51
CA ASN A 92 18.43 21.00 20.72
C ASN A 92 17.51 21.70 21.75
N VAL A 93 16.33 21.12 22.00
CA VAL A 93 15.37 21.61 22.99
C VAL A 93 15.58 20.90 24.33
N THR A 94 15.52 21.65 25.44
CA THR A 94 15.61 21.09 26.79
C THR A 94 14.22 21.03 27.43
N PHE A 95 13.84 19.87 27.97
CA PHE A 95 12.65 19.73 28.83
C PHE A 95 13.06 19.85 30.29
N ARG A 96 12.41 20.74 31.04
CA ARG A 96 12.68 20.92 32.48
C ARG A 96 12.20 19.74 33.32
N ASN A 97 11.12 19.08 32.89
CA ASN A 97 10.60 17.86 33.49
C ASN A 97 9.91 16.95 32.44
N ASN A 98 9.53 15.75 32.86
CA ASN A 98 8.91 14.73 32.00
C ASN A 98 7.40 14.55 32.26
N GLU A 99 6.75 15.53 32.89
CA GLU A 99 5.32 15.43 33.21
C GLU A 99 4.46 15.34 31.95
N CYS A 100 3.40 14.53 32.04
CA CYS A 100 2.46 14.27 30.95
C CYS A 100 1.04 14.58 31.43
N ASN A 101 0.66 15.86 31.35
CA ASN A 101 -0.64 16.33 31.87
C ASN A 101 -1.69 16.48 30.76
N VAL A 102 -1.27 16.38 29.50
CA VAL A 102 -2.13 16.52 28.31
C VAL A 102 -2.05 15.26 27.46
N THR A 103 -3.19 14.76 27.01
CA THR A 103 -3.27 13.53 26.22
C THR A 103 -4.00 13.79 24.91
N ARG A 104 -3.47 13.28 23.80
CA ARG A 104 -4.09 13.42 22.47
C ARG A 104 -3.65 12.32 21.51
N GLY A 105 -4.31 12.26 20.36
CA GLY A 105 -3.83 11.44 19.25
C GLY A 105 -2.47 11.94 18.72
N PHE A 106 -1.60 11.00 18.36
CA PHE A 106 -0.30 11.32 17.74
C PHE A 106 -0.51 12.16 16.46
N PRO A 107 0.23 13.26 16.23
CA PRO A 107 0.13 14.11 15.04
C PRO A 107 0.69 13.41 13.79
N TYR A 108 0.74 14.07 12.63
CA TYR A 108 1.24 13.43 11.41
C TYR A 108 2.74 13.14 11.51
N GLU A 109 3.52 14.09 12.02
CA GLU A 109 4.96 13.96 12.15
C GLU A 109 5.46 14.55 13.48
N ILE A 110 6.44 13.89 14.09
CA ILE A 110 7.24 14.45 15.17
C ILE A 110 8.71 14.17 14.88
N ARG A 111 9.56 15.19 15.04
CA ARG A 111 11.00 15.10 14.86
C ARG A 111 11.72 15.67 16.07
N PHE A 112 12.57 14.85 16.68
CA PHE A 112 13.47 15.22 17.76
C PHE A 112 14.89 15.12 17.23
N SER A 113 15.69 16.18 17.39
CA SER A 113 17.05 16.27 16.90
C SER A 113 17.99 16.83 17.96
N ASN A 114 19.19 16.27 18.11
CA ASN A 114 20.26 16.83 18.96
C ASN A 114 19.87 17.04 20.43
N MET A 115 19.12 16.10 21.02
CA MET A 115 18.51 16.26 22.34
C MET A 115 18.73 15.05 23.25
N THR A 116 18.60 15.28 24.56
CA THR A 116 18.44 14.23 25.57
C THR A 116 17.04 14.34 26.18
N PHE A 117 16.29 13.24 26.19
CA PHE A 117 14.93 13.24 26.74
C PHE A 117 14.51 11.85 27.22
N ASP A 118 13.53 11.81 28.12
CA ASP A 118 12.89 10.57 28.57
C ASP A 118 11.70 10.22 27.66
N ALA A 119 11.65 8.97 27.19
CA ALA A 119 10.61 8.49 26.30
C ALA A 119 9.21 8.45 26.95
N GLY A 120 9.12 8.60 28.27
CA GLY A 120 7.85 8.76 28.98
C GLY A 120 7.05 9.97 28.55
N CYS A 121 7.66 10.98 27.91
CA CYS A 121 6.93 12.07 27.25
C CYS A 121 5.91 11.55 26.21
N PHE A 122 6.13 10.37 25.63
CA PHE A 122 5.23 9.73 24.67
C PHE A 122 4.00 9.07 25.30
N ASN A 123 3.93 8.96 26.63
CA ASN A 123 2.75 8.46 27.33
C ASN A 123 1.52 9.34 27.10
N SER A 124 1.72 10.59 26.67
CA SER A 124 0.70 11.52 26.20
C SER A 124 -0.08 11.02 24.96
N PHE A 125 0.42 10.02 24.22
CA PHE A 125 -0.14 9.57 22.93
C PHE A 125 -0.90 8.23 22.97
N HIS A 126 -1.68 7.98 24.01
CA HIS A 126 -2.43 6.72 24.16
C HIS A 126 -3.84 6.75 23.55
N ILE A 127 -4.37 7.92 23.18
CA ILE A 127 -5.69 8.10 22.55
C ILE A 127 -5.58 7.89 21.03
N SER A 128 -6.65 7.38 20.41
CA SER A 128 -6.70 7.25 18.95
C SER A 128 -6.87 8.62 18.32
N SER A 129 -6.08 8.97 17.29
CA SER A 129 -6.36 10.18 16.51
C SER A 129 -7.53 9.97 15.56
N SER A 130 -8.34 11.02 15.36
CA SER A 130 -9.34 11.10 14.30
C SER A 130 -8.74 11.38 12.91
N GLY A 131 -7.52 11.91 12.83
CA GLY A 131 -6.85 12.24 11.58
C GLY A 131 -6.43 11.01 10.76
N LYS A 132 -6.71 11.05 9.44
CA LYS A 132 -6.26 10.05 8.47
C LYS A 132 -4.83 10.35 8.01
N GLY A 133 -4.00 9.32 7.88
CA GLY A 133 -2.65 9.45 7.30
C GLY A 133 -1.62 8.52 7.96
N TYR A 134 -0.49 8.33 7.29
CA TYR A 134 0.67 7.64 7.87
C TYR A 134 1.38 8.56 8.84
N LYS A 135 1.65 8.07 10.05
CA LYS A 135 2.28 8.88 11.10
C LYS A 135 3.72 8.48 11.33
N HIS A 136 4.57 9.47 11.54
CA HIS A 136 6.01 9.28 11.55
C HIS A 136 6.64 9.92 12.79
N LEU A 137 7.51 9.16 13.47
CA LEU A 137 8.36 9.65 14.54
C LEU A 137 9.81 9.54 14.09
N PHE A 138 10.53 10.67 14.10
CA PHE A 138 11.94 10.76 13.78
C PHE A 138 12.73 11.19 15.02
N ILE A 139 13.75 10.42 15.37
CA ILE A 139 14.65 10.72 16.48
C ILE A 139 16.08 10.66 15.94
N ASN A 140 16.73 11.82 15.87
CA ASN A 140 18.00 12.02 15.17
C ASN A 140 19.06 12.56 16.14
N ASN A 141 20.20 11.89 16.27
CA ASN A 141 21.29 12.31 17.14
C ASN A 141 20.83 12.65 18.57
N CYS A 142 20.04 11.75 19.17
CA CYS A 142 19.49 11.95 20.51
C CYS A 142 19.94 10.87 21.50
N HIS A 143 19.96 11.24 22.78
CA HIS A 143 19.92 10.28 23.89
C HIS A 143 18.47 10.07 24.34
N ILE A 144 18.02 8.82 24.38
CA ILE A 144 16.65 8.46 24.78
C ILE A 144 16.70 7.66 26.07
N ASP A 145 16.21 8.26 27.16
CA ASP A 145 15.99 7.50 28.38
C ASP A 145 14.74 6.62 28.25
N ASN A 146 14.86 5.37 28.69
CA ASN A 146 13.76 4.38 28.71
C ASN A 146 13.10 4.13 27.34
N ILE A 147 13.87 3.80 26.30
CA ILE A 147 13.38 3.67 24.91
C ILE A 147 12.15 2.75 24.72
N GLN A 148 11.90 1.81 25.65
CA GLN A 148 10.71 0.96 25.63
C GLN A 148 9.40 1.74 25.79
N GLU A 149 9.38 2.94 26.36
CA GLU A 149 8.14 3.71 26.53
C GLU A 149 7.53 4.21 25.22
N ILE A 150 8.31 4.23 24.14
CA ILE A 150 7.81 4.47 22.78
C ILE A 150 6.70 3.48 22.41
N ASN A 151 6.69 2.27 22.99
CA ASN A 151 5.64 1.26 22.81
C ASN A 151 4.22 1.77 23.05
N ASN A 152 4.06 2.82 23.87
CA ASN A 152 2.76 3.34 24.28
C ASN A 152 2.09 4.22 23.20
N ILE A 153 2.80 4.61 22.15
CA ILE A 153 2.27 5.46 21.08
C ILE A 153 1.22 4.70 20.25
N LYS A 154 0.00 5.25 20.18
CA LYS A 154 -1.08 4.68 19.37
C LYS A 154 -1.13 5.25 17.95
N GLY A 155 -1.20 4.36 16.96
CA GLY A 155 -1.44 4.72 15.55
C GLY A 155 -0.20 5.21 14.80
N LEU A 156 1.00 4.85 15.26
CA LEU A 156 2.25 5.16 14.57
C LEU A 156 2.43 4.24 13.36
N TYR A 157 2.83 4.78 12.21
CA TYR A 157 3.12 3.98 11.02
C TYR A 157 4.60 3.61 10.93
N SER A 158 5.49 4.58 11.15
CA SER A 158 6.94 4.34 11.15
C SER A 158 7.70 5.07 12.26
N LEU A 159 8.73 4.41 12.78
CA LEU A 159 9.71 4.97 13.71
C LEU A 159 11.08 5.02 13.05
N HIS A 160 11.77 6.16 13.13
CA HIS A 160 13.12 6.37 12.61
C HIS A 160 14.06 6.73 13.76
N LEU A 161 15.10 5.94 13.93
CA LEU A 161 16.13 6.08 14.97
C LEU A 161 17.48 6.28 14.29
N ASP A 162 17.97 7.51 14.22
CA ASP A 162 19.26 7.84 13.58
C ASP A 162 20.25 8.32 14.62
N SER A 163 21.44 7.70 14.66
CA SER A 163 22.55 8.12 15.53
C SER A 163 22.14 8.22 17.00
N ILE A 164 21.33 7.26 17.48
CA ILE A 164 20.78 7.30 18.84
C ILE A 164 21.70 6.66 19.87
N THR A 165 21.58 7.13 21.11
CA THR A 165 21.99 6.40 22.32
C THR A 165 20.78 6.26 23.22
N PHE A 166 20.76 5.27 24.12
CA PHE A 166 19.57 5.01 24.93
C PHE A 166 19.88 4.25 26.22
N THR A 167 18.97 4.40 27.19
CA THR A 167 18.81 3.47 28.30
C THR A 167 17.57 2.58 28.07
N CYS A 168 17.58 1.39 28.65
CA CYS A 168 16.49 0.42 28.48
C CYS A 168 16.18 -0.25 29.83
N ASN A 169 15.22 0.31 30.55
CA ASN A 169 14.72 -0.27 31.79
C ASN A 169 13.39 -1.01 31.49
N PRO A 170 13.29 -2.32 31.79
CA PRO A 170 12.07 -3.08 31.54
C PRO A 170 10.89 -2.57 32.40
N THR A 171 9.95 -1.86 31.79
CA THR A 171 8.70 -1.42 32.42
C THR A 171 7.50 -2.12 31.79
N LYS A 172 6.37 -2.20 32.51
CA LYS A 172 5.11 -2.75 31.96
C LYS A 172 4.54 -1.77 30.93
N VAL A 173 4.87 -1.98 29.65
CA VAL A 173 4.39 -1.14 28.54
C VAL A 173 3.22 -1.79 27.79
N LYS A 174 2.26 -0.98 27.35
CA LYS A 174 1.12 -1.44 26.54
C LYS A 174 1.53 -1.43 25.07
N GLU A 175 1.97 -2.57 24.57
CA GLU A 175 2.49 -2.67 23.21
C GLU A 175 1.42 -2.36 22.13
N LYS A 176 1.63 -1.26 21.41
CA LYS A 176 0.77 -0.85 20.29
C LYS A 176 1.31 -1.35 18.94
N SER A 177 0.54 -1.08 17.89
CA SER A 177 0.88 -1.54 16.53
C SER A 177 1.64 -0.50 15.73
N ILE A 178 2.70 -0.95 15.05
CA ILE A 178 3.45 -0.19 14.05
C ILE A 178 3.68 -1.06 12.80
N TYR A 179 3.93 -0.43 11.66
CA TYR A 179 4.27 -1.16 10.44
C TYR A 179 5.78 -1.38 10.27
N MET A 180 6.58 -0.31 10.39
CA MET A 180 8.03 -0.36 10.10
C MET A 180 8.89 0.45 11.05
N ILE A 181 10.13 -0.01 11.26
CA ILE A 181 11.16 0.68 12.04
C ILE A 181 12.43 0.82 11.19
N HIS A 182 13.03 2.00 11.23
CA HIS A 182 14.28 2.33 10.58
C HIS A 182 15.33 2.67 11.65
N ILE A 183 16.50 2.05 11.56
CA ILE A 183 17.62 2.31 12.48
C ILE A 183 18.86 2.61 11.66
N PHE A 184 19.39 3.81 11.84
CA PHE A 184 20.46 4.37 11.04
C PHE A 184 21.63 4.80 11.93
N ASN A 185 22.86 4.60 11.44
CA ASN A 185 24.09 5.16 12.03
C ASN A 185 24.29 4.85 13.53
N SER A 186 23.62 3.81 14.05
CA SER A 186 23.55 3.52 15.48
C SER A 186 24.34 2.27 15.85
N LYS A 187 24.78 2.19 17.11
CA LYS A 187 25.53 1.05 17.67
C LYS A 187 24.80 0.49 18.89
N PHE A 188 24.59 -0.82 18.91
CA PHE A 188 23.92 -1.52 20.00
C PHE A 188 24.34 -2.98 20.05
N GLU A 189 24.26 -3.59 21.24
CA GLU A 189 24.71 -4.96 21.43
C GLU A 189 23.72 -6.00 20.90
N ASP A 190 22.43 -5.82 21.13
CA ASP A 190 21.39 -6.72 20.64
C ASP A 190 20.15 -5.93 20.23
N ILE A 191 19.26 -6.52 19.42
CA ILE A 191 18.04 -5.87 18.92
C ILE A 191 16.87 -5.85 19.93
N SER A 192 17.00 -6.46 21.11
CA SER A 192 15.93 -6.50 22.13
C SER A 192 15.54 -5.13 22.68
N PHE A 193 16.32 -4.08 22.45
CA PHE A 193 15.90 -2.73 22.85
C PHE A 193 14.80 -2.15 21.94
N ILE A 194 14.60 -2.71 20.74
CA ILE A 194 13.68 -2.14 19.75
C ILE A 194 12.24 -2.27 20.27
N PRO A 195 11.43 -1.20 20.26
CA PRO A 195 10.03 -1.25 20.64
C PRO A 195 9.16 -1.95 19.57
N PHE A 196 7.93 -2.28 19.93
CA PHE A 196 6.86 -2.82 19.08
C PHE A 196 7.12 -4.22 18.50
N LYS A 197 7.84 -5.07 19.23
CA LYS A 197 8.26 -6.41 18.82
C LYS A 197 7.08 -7.29 18.33
N LYS A 198 5.93 -7.26 19.00
CA LYS A 198 4.73 -8.05 18.64
C LYS A 198 4.02 -7.58 17.39
N SER A 199 4.30 -6.37 16.90
CA SER A 199 3.51 -5.77 15.82
C SER A 199 4.32 -5.39 14.58
N VAL A 200 5.58 -4.98 14.75
CA VAL A 200 6.42 -4.51 13.65
C VAL A 200 6.55 -5.57 12.56
N GLY A 201 6.27 -5.17 11.32
CA GLY A 201 6.37 -6.03 10.14
C GLY A 201 7.71 -5.94 9.43
N ARG A 202 8.44 -4.82 9.59
CA ARG A 202 9.70 -4.55 8.88
C ARG A 202 10.68 -3.77 9.73
N ILE A 203 11.95 -4.18 9.73
CA ILE A 203 13.05 -3.44 10.36
C ILE A 203 14.19 -3.24 9.36
N ASP A 204 14.61 -1.99 9.18
CA ASP A 204 15.68 -1.63 8.25
C ASP A 204 16.90 -1.08 9.01
N PHE A 205 18.06 -1.70 8.81
CA PHE A 205 19.35 -1.28 9.35
C PHE A 205 20.21 -0.65 8.26
N LYS A 206 20.69 0.57 8.50
CA LYS A 206 21.61 1.29 7.60
C LYS A 206 22.81 1.82 8.37
N ASN A 207 24.01 1.46 7.93
CA ASN A 207 25.26 1.91 8.55
C ASN A 207 25.32 1.65 10.07
N CYS A 208 24.75 0.54 10.54
CA CYS A 208 24.72 0.18 11.96
C CYS A 208 25.92 -0.67 12.40
N LYS A 209 26.19 -0.69 13.71
CA LYS A 209 27.08 -1.68 14.34
C LYS A 209 26.28 -2.50 15.34
N ILE A 210 25.93 -3.72 14.95
CA ILE A 210 25.09 -4.64 15.72
C ILE A 210 25.99 -5.69 16.37
N GLY A 211 25.82 -5.94 17.67
CA GLY A 211 26.48 -7.07 18.32
C GLY A 211 25.89 -8.38 17.82
N ASN A 212 24.61 -8.64 18.11
CA ASN A 212 23.91 -9.88 17.80
C ASN A 212 22.40 -9.68 17.54
N PHE A 213 21.72 -10.77 17.18
CA PHE A 213 20.28 -10.83 16.90
C PHE A 213 19.53 -11.76 17.88
N LYS A 214 19.99 -11.92 19.12
CA LYS A 214 19.40 -12.85 20.09
C LYS A 214 17.92 -12.52 20.36
N GLY A 215 17.56 -11.24 20.36
CA GLY A 215 16.18 -10.78 20.54
C GLY A 215 15.21 -11.09 19.40
N ILE A 216 15.64 -11.71 18.30
CA ILE A 216 14.80 -11.91 17.11
C ILE A 216 13.53 -12.73 17.38
N SER A 217 13.58 -13.67 18.31
CA SER A 217 12.46 -14.54 18.68
C SER A 217 11.29 -13.78 19.32
N GLU A 218 11.54 -12.58 19.86
CA GLU A 218 10.51 -11.74 20.47
C GLU A 218 9.63 -11.03 19.42
N PHE A 219 10.06 -10.99 18.16
CA PHE A 219 9.34 -10.31 17.10
C PHE A 219 8.29 -11.22 16.49
N GLU A 220 7.02 -11.13 16.87
CA GLU A 220 5.97 -12.06 16.42
C GLU A 220 5.56 -11.83 14.95
N LYS A 221 5.34 -10.57 14.53
CA LYS A 221 4.79 -10.23 13.20
C LYS A 221 5.82 -9.80 12.16
N LEU A 222 7.10 -9.73 12.51
CA LEU A 222 8.18 -9.38 11.59
C LEU A 222 8.20 -10.26 10.34
N LYS A 223 8.22 -9.66 9.15
CA LYS A 223 8.27 -10.37 7.86
C LYS A 223 9.54 -10.06 7.08
N LYS A 224 10.14 -8.90 7.32
CA LYS A 224 11.30 -8.42 6.57
C LYS A 224 12.33 -7.75 7.46
N ILE A 225 13.59 -8.16 7.30
CA ILE A 225 14.75 -7.40 7.78
C ILE A 225 15.51 -6.89 6.55
N GLN A 226 15.94 -5.63 6.60
CA GLN A 226 16.86 -5.08 5.62
C GLN A 226 18.20 -4.73 6.27
N ILE A 227 19.30 -5.07 5.60
CA ILE A 227 20.67 -4.78 6.03
C ILE A 227 21.44 -4.20 4.85
N ASP A 228 21.91 -2.96 4.97
CA ASP A 228 22.81 -2.39 3.97
C ASP A 228 24.25 -2.95 4.10
N THR A 229 25.07 -2.76 3.07
CA THR A 229 26.46 -3.27 3.12
C THR A 229 27.37 -2.50 4.08
N ASN A 230 26.96 -1.31 4.53
CA ASN A 230 27.74 -0.53 5.50
C ASN A 230 27.57 -1.04 6.94
N THR A 231 26.43 -1.67 7.24
CA THR A 231 26.12 -2.31 8.52
C THR A 231 27.07 -3.47 8.81
N LEU A 232 27.48 -3.61 10.07
CA LEU A 232 28.35 -4.68 10.56
C LEU A 232 27.65 -5.43 11.69
N VAL A 233 27.67 -6.76 11.62
CA VAL A 233 27.17 -7.64 12.69
C VAL A 233 28.36 -8.45 13.21
N LYS A 234 28.54 -8.48 14.54
CA LYS A 234 29.68 -9.16 15.16
C LYS A 234 29.44 -10.65 15.33
N ASP A 235 28.28 -11.02 15.84
CA ASP A 235 27.95 -12.39 16.22
C ASP A 235 27.43 -13.22 15.04
N GLU A 236 28.00 -14.42 14.90
CA GLU A 236 27.65 -15.42 13.88
C GLU A 236 27.00 -16.67 14.51
N SER A 237 26.74 -16.65 15.82
CA SER A 237 26.12 -17.73 16.58
C SER A 237 24.79 -18.19 16.00
N GLN A 238 24.43 -19.45 16.26
CA GLN A 238 23.13 -19.99 15.89
C GLN A 238 22.06 -19.56 16.89
N PHE A 239 20.91 -19.12 16.40
CA PHE A 239 19.70 -18.97 17.21
C PHE A 239 18.66 -20.00 16.81
N GLU A 240 17.93 -20.54 17.79
CA GLU A 240 16.78 -21.40 17.55
C GLU A 240 15.64 -20.60 16.92
N ASN A 241 14.85 -21.25 16.07
CA ASN A 241 13.62 -20.72 15.50
C ASN A 241 12.43 -21.58 15.97
N PRO A 242 12.05 -21.51 17.26
CA PRO A 242 11.05 -22.41 17.85
C PRO A 242 9.66 -22.25 17.22
N PHE A 243 9.41 -21.11 16.56
CA PHE A 243 8.11 -20.78 15.97
C PHE A 243 8.04 -21.05 14.46
N ASN A 244 9.07 -21.67 13.87
CA ASN A 244 9.19 -21.90 12.42
C ASN A 244 8.90 -20.64 11.59
N LYS A 245 9.35 -19.49 12.09
CA LYS A 245 9.08 -18.21 11.49
C LYS A 245 9.93 -18.02 10.24
N GLU A 246 9.27 -17.64 9.15
CA GLU A 246 9.92 -17.36 7.87
C GLU A 246 9.96 -15.84 7.60
N ILE A 247 11.15 -15.29 7.36
CA ILE A 247 11.38 -13.88 7.03
C ILE A 247 12.17 -13.72 5.74
N THR A 248 11.96 -12.57 5.08
CA THR A 248 12.84 -12.10 4.01
C THR A 248 14.00 -11.29 4.59
N CYS A 249 15.23 -11.67 4.26
CA CYS A 249 16.41 -10.85 4.52
C CYS A 249 16.82 -10.12 3.23
N HIS A 250 16.73 -8.79 3.27
CA HIS A 250 16.97 -7.94 2.11
C HIS A 250 18.26 -7.15 2.25
N PHE A 251 19.15 -7.29 1.28
CA PHE A 251 20.43 -6.61 1.25
C PHE A 251 20.44 -5.49 0.21
N ILE A 252 20.87 -4.30 0.63
CA ILE A 252 21.06 -3.16 -0.27
C ILE A 252 22.55 -2.83 -0.36
N LYS A 253 23.10 -2.82 -1.58
CA LYS A 253 24.48 -2.36 -1.80
C LYS A 253 24.58 -0.86 -1.53
N ALA A 254 25.47 -0.51 -0.60
CA ALA A 254 25.97 0.83 -0.33
C ALA A 254 27.46 0.90 -0.74
N GLU A 255 28.32 1.53 0.05
CA GLU A 255 29.73 1.73 -0.29
C GLU A 255 30.56 0.45 -0.10
N LYS A 256 30.43 -0.22 1.06
CA LYS A 256 31.26 -1.38 1.40
C LYS A 256 30.93 -2.64 0.57
N PRO A 257 31.85 -3.59 0.42
CA PRO A 257 31.58 -4.87 -0.22
C PRO A 257 30.48 -5.65 0.49
N PHE A 258 29.71 -6.43 -0.27
CA PHE A 258 28.67 -7.30 0.26
C PHE A 258 29.24 -8.40 1.17
N ARG A 259 28.54 -8.66 2.28
CA ARG A 259 28.96 -9.62 3.32
C ARG A 259 27.75 -10.37 3.88
N LEU A 260 27.56 -11.62 3.42
CA LEU A 260 26.46 -12.46 3.89
C LEU A 260 26.59 -12.82 5.38
N LYS A 261 27.82 -12.82 5.92
CA LYS A 261 28.07 -13.04 7.36
C LYS A 261 27.21 -12.17 8.29
N ASN A 262 26.83 -10.97 7.82
CA ASN A 262 25.98 -10.05 8.57
C ASN A 262 24.57 -10.59 8.87
N ALA A 263 24.13 -11.66 8.21
CA ALA A 263 22.85 -12.30 8.47
C ALA A 263 22.98 -13.79 8.83
N VAL A 264 24.20 -14.30 9.06
CA VAL A 264 24.40 -15.73 9.34
C VAL A 264 23.68 -16.15 10.61
N SER A 265 23.64 -15.30 11.64
CA SER A 265 22.89 -15.58 12.87
C SER A 265 21.37 -15.66 12.66
N LEU A 266 20.84 -15.08 11.58
CA LEU A 266 19.43 -15.15 11.20
C LEU A 266 19.10 -16.33 10.26
N ARG A 267 20.07 -17.18 9.87
CA ARG A 267 19.92 -18.22 8.84
C ARG A 267 18.70 -19.14 9.00
N ASN A 268 18.32 -19.46 10.24
CA ASN A 268 17.18 -20.34 10.55
C ASN A 268 15.82 -19.65 10.41
N TYR A 269 15.80 -18.33 10.24
CA TYR A 269 14.59 -17.55 10.01
C TYR A 269 14.40 -17.23 8.52
N ILE A 270 15.46 -17.26 7.72
CA ILE A 270 15.46 -16.69 6.37
C ILE A 270 14.96 -17.71 5.35
N ASN A 271 13.79 -17.47 4.77
CA ASN A 271 13.25 -18.25 3.65
C ASN A 271 13.50 -17.58 2.28
N GLU A 272 13.75 -16.27 2.28
CA GLU A 272 13.99 -15.46 1.08
C GLU A 272 15.22 -14.57 1.28
N LEU A 273 16.20 -14.73 0.39
CA LEU A 273 17.31 -13.78 0.25
C LEU A 273 16.98 -12.82 -0.89
N SER A 274 16.93 -11.53 -0.54
CA SER A 274 16.61 -10.47 -1.48
C SER A 274 17.76 -9.49 -1.61
N PHE A 275 18.03 -8.99 -2.81
CA PHE A 275 19.20 -8.17 -3.11
C PHE A 275 18.85 -6.98 -3.98
N THR A 276 19.36 -5.79 -3.64
CA THR A 276 19.28 -4.59 -4.49
C THR A 276 20.68 -4.07 -4.84
N TYR A 277 20.91 -3.73 -6.11
CA TYR A 277 22.21 -3.26 -6.63
C TYR A 277 23.36 -4.27 -6.43
N PHE A 278 23.04 -5.56 -6.48
CA PHE A 278 23.97 -6.64 -6.20
C PHE A 278 24.71 -7.09 -7.46
N LYS A 279 26.05 -7.12 -7.42
CA LYS A 279 26.90 -7.48 -8.58
C LYS A 279 28.00 -8.50 -8.23
N VAL A 280 27.74 -9.34 -7.23
CA VAL A 280 28.77 -10.20 -6.63
C VAL A 280 28.85 -11.53 -7.37
N LYS A 281 30.05 -11.87 -7.85
CA LYS A 281 30.33 -13.10 -8.62
C LYS A 281 30.57 -14.34 -7.76
N LYS A 282 30.80 -14.19 -6.46
CA LYS A 282 31.01 -15.28 -5.49
C LYS A 282 30.44 -14.89 -4.12
N VAL A 283 29.55 -15.70 -3.57
CA VAL A 283 28.92 -15.45 -2.27
C VAL A 283 29.50 -16.38 -1.22
N LYS A 284 30.29 -15.84 -0.29
CA LYS A 284 30.80 -16.58 0.86
C LYS A 284 29.66 -16.88 1.84
N ASP A 285 29.80 -17.95 2.62
CA ASP A 285 28.87 -18.37 3.68
C ASP A 285 27.48 -18.84 3.22
N LEU A 286 27.20 -18.86 1.91
CA LEU A 286 25.87 -19.16 1.39
C LEU A 286 25.34 -20.54 1.81
N LYS A 287 26.21 -21.55 1.92
CA LYS A 287 25.87 -22.91 2.36
C LYS A 287 25.26 -22.97 3.78
N LYS A 288 25.43 -21.93 4.59
CA LYS A 288 24.84 -21.86 5.94
C LYS A 288 23.32 -21.60 5.91
N PHE A 289 22.74 -21.26 4.76
CA PHE A 289 21.34 -20.80 4.66
C PHE A 289 20.42 -21.88 4.07
N GLU A 290 20.29 -23.01 4.76
CA GLU A 290 19.60 -24.23 4.29
C GLU A 290 18.07 -24.08 4.11
N MET A 291 17.47 -23.06 4.72
CA MET A 291 16.02 -22.83 4.67
C MET A 291 15.57 -21.91 3.52
N VAL A 292 16.52 -21.30 2.79
CA VAL A 292 16.21 -20.37 1.71
C VAL A 292 15.58 -21.10 0.54
N LYS A 293 14.33 -20.75 0.21
CA LYS A 293 13.59 -21.28 -0.94
C LYS A 293 13.44 -20.25 -2.05
N THR A 294 13.60 -18.97 -1.73
CA THR A 294 13.39 -17.89 -2.70
C THR A 294 14.63 -17.00 -2.81
N LEU A 295 15.01 -16.67 -4.04
CA LEU A 295 15.98 -15.62 -4.34
C LEU A 295 15.27 -14.46 -5.04
N SER A 296 15.55 -13.23 -4.61
CA SER A 296 14.96 -12.03 -5.18
C SER A 296 16.04 -11.02 -5.54
N PHE A 297 15.96 -10.44 -6.73
CA PHE A 297 16.94 -9.49 -7.25
C PHE A 297 16.24 -8.23 -7.75
N ASP A 298 16.68 -7.05 -7.31
CA ASP A 298 16.22 -5.75 -7.78
C ASP A 298 17.42 -4.93 -8.27
N LYS A 299 17.36 -4.38 -9.49
CA LYS A 299 18.47 -3.59 -10.09
C LYS A 299 19.86 -4.25 -9.94
N SER A 300 19.96 -5.56 -10.12
CA SER A 300 21.12 -6.40 -9.78
C SER A 300 21.64 -7.23 -10.96
N GLU A 301 22.86 -7.76 -10.86
CA GLU A 301 23.42 -8.81 -11.72
C GLU A 301 23.42 -10.15 -10.97
N PHE A 302 22.51 -11.04 -11.34
CA PHE A 302 22.39 -12.39 -10.81
C PHE A 302 23.34 -13.35 -11.54
N TYR A 303 24.51 -13.59 -10.95
CA TYR A 303 25.44 -14.64 -11.36
C TYR A 303 24.95 -15.98 -10.82
N VAL A 304 24.31 -16.80 -11.66
CA VAL A 304 23.64 -18.05 -11.24
C VAL A 304 24.61 -19.03 -10.56
N ASP A 305 25.86 -19.10 -11.05
CA ASP A 305 26.90 -19.96 -10.49
C ASP A 305 27.33 -19.57 -9.06
N ALA A 306 27.17 -18.30 -8.69
CA ALA A 306 27.47 -17.82 -7.36
C ALA A 306 26.53 -18.41 -6.28
N PHE A 307 25.40 -18.98 -6.69
CA PHE A 307 24.36 -19.54 -5.84
C PHE A 307 24.29 -21.07 -5.87
N LEU A 308 25.22 -21.75 -6.56
CA LEU A 308 25.31 -23.22 -6.58
C LEU A 308 25.29 -23.89 -5.20
N PRO A 309 25.93 -23.35 -4.14
CA PRO A 309 25.91 -23.98 -2.82
C PRO A 309 24.52 -24.22 -2.22
N ILE A 310 23.49 -23.51 -2.69
CA ILE A 310 22.10 -23.66 -2.24
C ILE A 310 21.14 -23.95 -3.41
N ALA A 311 21.64 -24.27 -4.61
CA ALA A 311 20.80 -24.42 -5.80
C ALA A 311 19.67 -25.47 -5.63
N ASN A 312 19.96 -26.57 -4.94
CA ASN A 312 19.02 -27.68 -4.73
C ASN A 312 17.79 -27.31 -3.90
N GLN A 313 17.86 -26.29 -3.03
CA GLN A 313 16.72 -25.89 -2.17
C GLN A 313 15.91 -24.73 -2.76
N ILE A 314 16.43 -24.03 -3.77
CA ILE A 314 15.74 -22.90 -4.38
C ILE A 314 14.54 -23.38 -5.18
N GLN A 315 13.37 -22.84 -4.87
CA GLN A 315 12.09 -23.14 -5.50
C GLN A 315 11.58 -21.98 -6.36
N LYS A 316 11.96 -20.75 -6.02
CA LYS A 316 11.49 -19.53 -6.66
C LYS A 316 12.62 -18.52 -6.88
N VAL A 317 12.64 -17.91 -8.05
CA VAL A 317 13.48 -16.74 -8.35
C VAL A 317 12.57 -15.58 -8.78
N LYS A 318 12.77 -14.41 -8.17
CA LYS A 318 12.10 -13.15 -8.54
C LYS A 318 13.14 -12.14 -8.99
N MET A 319 12.87 -11.43 -10.07
CA MET A 319 13.78 -10.44 -10.62
C MET A 319 13.03 -9.17 -11.01
N ARG A 320 13.53 -8.02 -10.59
CA ARG A 320 13.10 -6.70 -11.04
C ARG A 320 14.29 -5.91 -11.56
N ASP A 321 14.19 -5.37 -12.77
CA ASP A 321 15.23 -4.53 -13.38
C ASP A 321 16.66 -5.10 -13.29
N SER A 322 16.80 -6.44 -13.21
CA SER A 322 18.02 -7.18 -12.89
C SER A 322 18.42 -8.16 -13.97
N GLU A 323 19.70 -8.31 -14.25
CA GLU A 323 20.17 -9.21 -15.29
C GLU A 323 20.59 -10.61 -14.77
N ILE A 324 20.35 -11.65 -15.57
CA ILE A 324 20.94 -12.98 -15.39
C ILE A 324 22.30 -13.11 -16.12
N LYS A 325 23.35 -13.49 -15.38
CA LYS A 325 24.66 -13.89 -15.92
C LYS A 325 24.90 -15.38 -15.63
N LYS A 326 25.68 -16.05 -16.50
CA LYS A 326 26.04 -17.48 -16.37
C LYS A 326 24.83 -18.42 -16.24
N HIS A 327 23.80 -18.17 -17.03
CA HIS A 327 22.52 -18.88 -17.00
C HIS A 327 22.60 -20.40 -17.21
N ASN A 328 23.65 -20.92 -17.87
CA ASN A 328 23.84 -22.38 -18.06
C ASN A 328 23.85 -23.18 -16.75
N TYR A 329 24.17 -22.55 -15.62
CA TYR A 329 24.17 -23.17 -14.30
C TYR A 329 22.76 -23.35 -13.69
N PHE A 330 21.71 -22.82 -14.33
CA PHE A 330 20.34 -23.10 -13.91
C PHE A 330 19.99 -24.60 -13.97
N SER A 331 20.72 -25.40 -14.75
CA SER A 331 20.60 -26.86 -14.76
C SER A 331 20.85 -27.50 -13.39
N SER A 332 21.57 -26.83 -12.49
CA SER A 332 21.81 -27.28 -11.11
C SER A 332 20.66 -26.93 -10.15
N PHE A 333 19.69 -26.10 -10.56
CA PHE A 333 18.59 -25.63 -9.72
C PHE A 333 17.39 -26.56 -9.83
N VAL A 334 17.55 -27.85 -9.55
CA VAL A 334 16.57 -28.91 -9.86
C VAL A 334 15.17 -28.72 -9.26
N ASN A 335 15.04 -27.92 -8.19
CA ASN A 335 13.77 -27.65 -7.52
C ASN A 335 13.15 -26.29 -7.88
N LEU A 336 13.79 -25.51 -8.76
CA LEU A 336 13.29 -24.21 -9.20
C LEU A 336 12.08 -24.37 -10.13
N LYS A 337 10.89 -24.13 -9.57
CA LYS A 337 9.58 -24.31 -10.23
C LYS A 337 8.92 -23.00 -10.62
N SER A 338 9.30 -21.88 -10.02
CA SER A 338 8.70 -20.58 -10.26
C SER A 338 9.74 -19.52 -10.61
N PHE A 339 9.52 -18.81 -11.71
CA PHE A 339 10.36 -17.70 -12.12
C PHE A 339 9.50 -16.47 -12.40
N GLU A 340 9.82 -15.35 -11.76
CA GLU A 340 9.11 -14.08 -11.94
C GLU A 340 10.13 -13.02 -12.38
N SER A 341 9.80 -12.28 -13.44
CA SER A 341 10.64 -11.19 -13.93
C SER A 341 9.80 -9.97 -14.30
N SER A 342 10.25 -8.80 -13.89
CA SER A 342 9.66 -7.52 -14.28
C SER A 342 10.75 -6.53 -14.69
N CYS A 343 10.61 -5.88 -15.83
CA CYS A 343 11.54 -4.85 -16.31
C CYS A 343 10.78 -3.56 -16.61
N PHE A 344 11.06 -2.52 -15.82
CA PHE A 344 10.51 -1.16 -15.96
C PHE A 344 11.57 -0.17 -16.43
N SER A 345 12.86 -0.45 -16.16
CA SER A 345 13.95 0.44 -16.56
C SER A 345 14.24 0.35 -18.06
N ARG A 346 14.22 1.51 -18.74
CA ARG A 346 14.69 1.65 -20.14
C ARG A 346 16.18 1.30 -20.32
N GLU A 347 16.97 1.40 -19.24
CA GLU A 347 18.42 1.14 -19.24
C GLU A 347 18.75 -0.34 -19.04
N SER A 348 17.84 -1.12 -18.44
CA SER A 348 18.03 -2.55 -18.15
C SER A 348 17.76 -3.43 -19.38
N LYS A 349 18.54 -3.24 -20.45
CA LYS A 349 18.39 -3.98 -21.72
C LYS A 349 18.62 -5.50 -21.61
N GLU A 350 19.15 -6.02 -20.50
CA GLU A 350 19.70 -7.37 -20.44
C GLU A 350 18.77 -8.46 -19.80
N ILE A 351 17.56 -8.09 -19.35
CA ILE A 351 16.49 -9.07 -18.98
C ILE A 351 15.81 -9.69 -20.22
N LYS A 352 15.95 -9.05 -21.38
CA LYS A 352 15.18 -9.29 -22.60
C LYS A 352 15.33 -10.67 -23.26
N ASN A 353 16.06 -11.61 -22.65
CA ASN A 353 16.37 -12.89 -23.29
C ASN A 353 15.86 -14.08 -22.48
N PHE A 354 14.60 -14.42 -22.73
CA PHE A 354 13.95 -15.65 -22.30
C PHE A 354 14.78 -16.92 -22.54
N SER A 355 15.67 -16.92 -23.55
CA SER A 355 16.57 -18.04 -23.82
C SER A 355 17.49 -18.36 -22.65
N LYS A 356 17.78 -17.37 -21.78
CA LYS A 356 18.55 -17.59 -20.53
C LYS A 356 17.82 -18.54 -19.56
N LEU A 357 16.51 -18.74 -19.70
CA LEU A 357 15.73 -19.68 -18.88
C LEU A 357 15.61 -21.08 -19.49
N LEU A 358 16.12 -21.32 -20.71
CA LEU A 358 16.06 -22.62 -21.37
C LEU A 358 16.61 -23.80 -20.53
N PRO A 359 17.64 -23.64 -19.68
CA PRO A 359 18.07 -24.74 -18.83
C PRO A 359 17.01 -25.21 -17.81
N LEU A 360 15.96 -24.41 -17.56
CA LEU A 360 14.84 -24.73 -16.65
C LEU A 360 13.61 -25.30 -17.37
N LYS A 361 13.66 -25.47 -18.69
CA LYS A 361 12.49 -25.76 -19.54
C LYS A 361 11.65 -26.96 -19.10
N ASP A 362 12.29 -28.00 -18.55
CA ASP A 362 11.61 -29.26 -18.24
C ASP A 362 10.93 -29.26 -16.86
N GLN A 363 11.32 -28.35 -15.97
CA GLN A 363 10.87 -28.31 -14.57
C GLN A 363 10.04 -27.07 -14.20
N LEU A 364 10.17 -25.98 -14.96
CA LEU A 364 9.49 -24.74 -14.63
C LEU A 364 7.96 -24.90 -14.77
N MET A 365 7.24 -24.67 -13.67
CA MET A 365 5.78 -24.80 -13.60
C MET A 365 5.08 -23.44 -13.67
N SER A 366 5.73 -22.39 -13.18
CA SER A 366 5.19 -21.02 -13.18
C SER A 366 6.21 -20.05 -13.75
N LEU A 367 5.74 -19.23 -14.68
CA LEU A 367 6.52 -18.20 -15.32
C LEU A 367 5.71 -16.92 -15.45
N ASP A 368 6.17 -15.88 -14.80
CA ASP A 368 5.60 -14.54 -14.84
C ASP A 368 6.64 -13.57 -15.40
N PHE A 369 6.28 -12.84 -16.45
CA PHE A 369 7.19 -11.97 -17.17
C PHE A 369 6.47 -10.67 -17.56
N TYR A 370 6.94 -9.53 -17.04
CA TYR A 370 6.41 -8.20 -17.32
C TYR A 370 7.50 -7.29 -17.89
N GLU A 371 7.20 -6.58 -18.96
CA GLU A 371 8.11 -5.58 -19.57
C GLU A 371 7.32 -4.34 -19.99
N ASP A 372 7.89 -3.15 -19.82
CA ASP A 372 7.27 -1.88 -20.23
C ASP A 372 7.34 -1.66 -21.75
N GLU A 373 6.26 -1.09 -22.33
CA GLU A 373 5.90 -1.12 -23.76
C GLU A 373 6.87 -0.35 -24.69
N GLU A 374 7.68 0.58 -24.17
CA GLU A 374 8.43 1.53 -25.01
C GLU A 374 9.68 0.96 -25.71
N MET A 375 9.95 -0.34 -25.57
CA MET A 375 11.30 -0.87 -25.76
C MET A 375 11.60 -1.61 -27.07
N ASP A 376 10.64 -1.86 -27.98
CA ASP A 376 10.89 -2.25 -29.38
C ASP A 376 9.59 -2.28 -30.21
N LYS A 377 9.61 -1.81 -31.47
CA LYS A 377 8.42 -1.79 -32.36
C LYS A 377 7.93 -3.19 -32.80
N LYS A 378 8.65 -4.28 -32.48
CA LYS A 378 8.31 -5.64 -32.92
C LYS A 378 8.16 -6.57 -31.73
N ALA A 379 6.99 -7.17 -31.61
CA ALA A 379 6.68 -8.13 -30.57
C ALA A 379 7.66 -9.33 -30.59
N PRO A 380 8.21 -9.73 -29.43
CA PRO A 380 9.29 -10.71 -29.35
C PRO A 380 8.83 -12.15 -29.62
N ASP A 381 9.78 -12.95 -30.14
CA ASP A 381 9.66 -14.38 -30.39
C ASP A 381 10.31 -15.16 -29.23
N TYR A 382 9.52 -15.95 -28.49
CA TYR A 382 10.05 -16.80 -27.43
C TYR A 382 9.92 -18.29 -27.74
N PRO A 383 10.93 -19.12 -27.40
CA PRO A 383 10.88 -20.57 -27.54
C PRO A 383 10.01 -21.23 -26.45
N ILE A 384 8.83 -20.68 -26.16
CA ILE A 384 7.95 -21.09 -25.07
C ILE A 384 7.48 -22.55 -25.19
N SER A 385 7.43 -23.10 -26.40
CA SER A 385 7.06 -24.50 -26.64
C SER A 385 8.02 -25.50 -26.00
N GLN A 386 9.23 -25.07 -25.64
CA GLN A 386 10.19 -25.91 -24.93
C GLN A 386 9.82 -26.11 -23.46
N PHE A 387 9.01 -25.22 -22.88
CA PHE A 387 8.64 -25.22 -21.46
C PHE A 387 7.39 -26.09 -21.21
N THR A 388 7.54 -27.40 -21.40
CA THR A 388 6.39 -28.34 -21.44
C THR A 388 5.74 -28.60 -20.08
N SER A 389 6.38 -28.17 -18.98
CA SER A 389 5.88 -28.33 -17.61
C SER A 389 5.05 -27.16 -17.09
N LEU A 390 4.89 -26.09 -17.86
CA LEU A 390 4.17 -24.90 -17.41
C LEU A 390 2.69 -25.18 -17.11
N GLU A 391 2.30 -24.78 -15.90
CA GLU A 391 0.91 -24.69 -15.43
C GLU A 391 0.43 -23.24 -15.35
N THR A 392 1.35 -22.30 -15.10
CA THR A 392 1.06 -20.85 -15.05
C THR A 392 2.01 -20.12 -15.99
N LEU A 393 1.43 -19.34 -16.90
CA LEU A 393 2.18 -18.46 -17.79
C LEU A 393 1.52 -17.08 -17.82
N LYS A 394 2.26 -16.06 -17.40
CA LYS A 394 1.85 -14.65 -17.52
C LYS A 394 2.90 -13.88 -18.30
N LEU A 395 2.47 -13.22 -19.36
CA LEU A 395 3.30 -12.36 -20.21
C LEU A 395 2.60 -11.01 -20.30
N GLY A 396 3.06 -10.06 -19.48
CA GLY A 396 2.45 -8.75 -19.27
C GLY A 396 2.64 -7.73 -20.41
N TYR A 397 3.04 -8.17 -21.60
CA TYR A 397 3.30 -7.34 -22.77
C TYR A 397 2.84 -8.05 -24.04
N GLU A 398 2.86 -7.34 -25.17
CA GLU A 398 2.41 -7.86 -26.44
C GLU A 398 3.45 -8.82 -27.07
N ILE A 399 3.09 -10.09 -27.28
CA ILE A 399 3.93 -11.15 -27.86
C ILE A 399 3.65 -11.37 -29.35
N SER A 400 4.59 -11.95 -30.07
CA SER A 400 4.40 -12.27 -31.49
C SER A 400 3.33 -13.34 -31.71
N ALA A 401 2.72 -13.34 -32.91
CA ALA A 401 1.80 -14.39 -33.33
C ALA A 401 2.44 -15.80 -33.33
N LYS A 402 3.75 -15.89 -33.59
CA LYS A 402 4.49 -17.16 -33.55
C LYS A 402 4.60 -17.69 -32.13
N THR A 403 4.93 -16.84 -31.16
CA THR A 403 4.91 -17.21 -29.73
C THR A 403 3.51 -17.64 -29.30
N GLY A 404 2.47 -16.88 -29.69
CA GLY A 404 1.07 -17.25 -29.43
C GLY A 404 0.72 -18.66 -29.90
N LYS A 405 1.13 -19.04 -31.12
CA LYS A 405 0.90 -20.41 -31.66
C LYS A 405 1.60 -21.49 -30.84
N SER A 406 2.80 -21.19 -30.33
CA SER A 406 3.56 -22.11 -29.49
C SER A 406 2.89 -22.33 -28.13
N ILE A 407 2.30 -21.29 -27.53
CA ILE A 407 1.57 -21.37 -26.25
C ILE A 407 0.36 -22.32 -26.36
N MET A 408 -0.36 -22.30 -27.49
CA MET A 408 -1.52 -23.19 -27.70
C MET A 408 -1.19 -24.69 -27.63
N LYS A 409 0.11 -25.06 -27.68
CA LYS A 409 0.58 -26.45 -27.57
C LYS A 409 0.82 -26.90 -26.11
N LEU A 410 0.77 -25.99 -25.14
CA LEU A 410 1.12 -26.25 -23.74
C LEU A 410 -0.06 -26.84 -22.94
N LYS A 411 -0.25 -28.16 -23.06
CA LYS A 411 -1.41 -28.90 -22.52
C LYS A 411 -1.56 -28.87 -20.99
N LYS A 412 -0.52 -28.48 -20.24
CA LYS A 412 -0.54 -28.43 -18.77
C LYS A 412 -1.05 -27.10 -18.20
N LEU A 413 -1.22 -26.07 -19.03
CA LEU A 413 -1.63 -24.74 -18.57
C LEU A 413 -2.97 -24.76 -17.82
N ARG A 414 -2.96 -24.14 -16.65
CA ARG A 414 -4.10 -23.86 -15.76
C ARG A 414 -4.38 -22.37 -15.66
N LYS A 415 -3.33 -21.54 -15.71
CA LYS A 415 -3.42 -20.07 -15.72
C LYS A 415 -2.67 -19.51 -16.92
N LEU A 416 -3.33 -18.68 -17.69
CA LEU A 416 -2.74 -18.03 -18.85
C LEU A 416 -3.11 -16.55 -18.88
N ASP A 417 -2.12 -15.68 -18.92
CA ASP A 417 -2.26 -14.24 -19.17
C ASP A 417 -1.34 -13.84 -20.31
N ILE A 418 -1.93 -13.43 -21.45
CA ILE A 418 -1.19 -13.09 -22.67
C ILE A 418 -1.83 -11.95 -23.45
N SER A 419 -1.01 -11.11 -24.07
CA SER A 419 -1.43 -10.16 -25.11
C SER A 419 -0.72 -10.52 -26.40
N ILE A 420 -1.43 -10.77 -27.51
CA ILE A 420 -0.81 -11.13 -28.80
C ILE A 420 -0.90 -9.94 -29.77
N ALA A 421 0.20 -9.65 -30.46
CA ALA A 421 0.26 -8.64 -31.50
C ALA A 421 -0.77 -8.88 -32.59
N LYS A 422 -1.39 -7.79 -33.05
CA LYS A 422 -2.46 -7.82 -34.05
C LYS A 422 -2.05 -8.67 -35.26
N THR A 423 -2.87 -9.67 -35.56
CA THR A 423 -2.65 -10.58 -36.69
C THR A 423 -3.97 -11.09 -37.23
N LYS A 424 -3.98 -11.56 -38.49
CA LYS A 424 -5.12 -12.26 -39.09
C LYS A 424 -5.24 -13.71 -38.62
N HIS A 425 -4.25 -14.22 -37.90
CA HIS A 425 -4.24 -15.59 -37.41
C HIS A 425 -5.34 -15.83 -36.36
N ILE A 426 -5.89 -17.04 -36.35
CA ILE A 426 -6.88 -17.50 -35.39
C ILE A 426 -6.19 -18.49 -34.45
N PHE A 427 -6.31 -18.28 -33.15
CA PHE A 427 -5.68 -19.11 -32.12
C PHE A 427 -6.70 -20.06 -31.50
N ASP A 428 -6.46 -21.36 -31.60
CA ASP A 428 -7.34 -22.39 -31.04
C ASP A 428 -6.93 -22.76 -29.60
N LEU A 429 -7.81 -22.50 -28.65
CA LEU A 429 -7.65 -22.86 -27.23
C LEU A 429 -8.05 -24.32 -26.95
N GLY A 430 -8.57 -25.05 -27.94
CA GLY A 430 -9.19 -26.36 -27.76
C GLY A 430 -8.33 -27.43 -27.09
N HIS A 431 -7.00 -27.29 -27.18
CA HIS A 431 -6.04 -28.19 -26.56
C HIS A 431 -5.70 -27.85 -25.09
N LEU A 432 -6.01 -26.64 -24.62
CA LEU A 432 -5.73 -26.16 -23.26
C LEU A 432 -6.81 -26.59 -22.26
N LYS A 433 -7.16 -27.88 -22.25
CA LYS A 433 -8.30 -28.43 -21.48
C LYS A 433 -8.20 -28.28 -19.96
N LYS A 434 -7.00 -28.01 -19.43
CA LYS A 434 -6.73 -27.79 -18.00
C LYS A 434 -6.89 -26.33 -17.58
N LEU A 435 -7.15 -25.42 -18.51
CA LEU A 435 -7.23 -24.00 -18.24
C LEU A 435 -8.38 -23.68 -17.28
N GLU A 436 -8.04 -23.01 -16.17
CA GLU A 436 -8.95 -22.54 -15.13
C GLU A 436 -9.06 -21.01 -15.17
N PHE A 437 -8.01 -20.32 -15.60
CA PHE A 437 -7.92 -18.87 -15.64
C PHE A 437 -7.32 -18.41 -16.96
N LEU A 438 -8.00 -17.49 -17.64
CA LEU A 438 -7.58 -16.93 -18.90
C LEU A 438 -7.75 -15.41 -18.90
N ILE A 439 -6.65 -14.68 -19.04
CA ILE A 439 -6.62 -13.27 -19.40
C ILE A 439 -6.05 -13.19 -20.82
N PHE A 440 -6.75 -12.51 -21.72
CA PHE A 440 -6.19 -12.21 -23.04
C PHE A 440 -6.62 -10.86 -23.58
N ASN A 441 -5.84 -10.32 -24.51
CA ASN A 441 -6.21 -9.16 -25.31
C ASN A 441 -6.88 -9.59 -26.63
N SER A 442 -8.07 -9.07 -26.91
CA SER A 442 -8.92 -9.49 -28.04
C SER A 442 -8.56 -8.90 -29.40
N ARG A 443 -7.42 -8.22 -29.53
CA ARG A 443 -6.86 -7.79 -30.84
C ARG A 443 -6.68 -8.95 -31.84
N VAL A 444 -6.73 -10.20 -31.37
CA VAL A 444 -6.70 -11.42 -32.17
C VAL A 444 -7.91 -12.31 -31.89
N LYS A 445 -8.28 -13.15 -32.88
CA LYS A 445 -9.42 -14.07 -32.75
C LYS A 445 -8.98 -15.37 -32.07
N PHE A 446 -9.73 -15.77 -31.04
CA PHE A 446 -9.61 -17.07 -30.39
C PHE A 446 -10.81 -17.96 -30.74
N THR A 447 -10.58 -19.27 -30.84
CA THR A 447 -11.59 -20.33 -31.00
C THR A 447 -11.36 -21.44 -29.97
N GLY A 448 -12.23 -22.45 -29.93
CA GLY A 448 -12.03 -23.62 -29.07
C GLY A 448 -12.52 -23.47 -27.64
N PHE A 449 -13.22 -22.38 -27.31
CA PHE A 449 -13.79 -22.13 -25.98
C PHE A 449 -14.72 -23.25 -25.52
N GLU A 450 -15.35 -23.98 -26.44
CA GLU A 450 -16.24 -25.11 -26.16
C GLU A 450 -15.52 -26.28 -25.47
N ASN A 451 -14.20 -26.35 -25.59
CA ASN A 451 -13.36 -27.37 -24.95
C ASN A 451 -12.88 -26.99 -23.54
N LEU A 452 -13.03 -25.72 -23.14
CA LEU A 452 -12.50 -25.20 -21.87
C LEU A 452 -13.44 -25.48 -20.69
N LYS A 453 -13.73 -26.75 -20.43
CA LYS A 453 -14.71 -27.21 -19.42
C LYS A 453 -14.31 -26.90 -17.96
N ARG A 454 -13.07 -26.47 -17.72
CA ARG A 454 -12.55 -26.12 -16.39
C ARG A 454 -12.40 -24.62 -16.18
N LEU A 455 -12.69 -23.79 -17.18
CA LEU A 455 -12.45 -22.36 -17.10
C LEU A 455 -13.40 -21.73 -16.08
N LYS A 456 -12.83 -21.16 -15.02
CA LYS A 456 -13.53 -20.53 -13.90
C LYS A 456 -13.52 -19.01 -14.04
N SER A 457 -12.46 -18.45 -14.60
CA SER A 457 -12.25 -17.02 -14.74
C SER A 457 -11.82 -16.67 -16.17
N LEU A 458 -12.52 -15.72 -16.77
CA LEU A 458 -12.23 -15.19 -18.10
C LEU A 458 -12.18 -13.67 -18.04
N GLN A 459 -11.05 -13.10 -18.44
CA GLN A 459 -10.90 -11.66 -18.62
C GLN A 459 -10.42 -11.34 -20.03
N ILE A 460 -11.09 -10.38 -20.65
CA ILE A 460 -10.81 -9.93 -22.01
C ILE A 460 -10.43 -8.46 -21.93
N VAL A 461 -9.17 -8.17 -22.24
CA VAL A 461 -8.56 -6.83 -22.13
C VAL A 461 -8.64 -6.11 -23.48
N ASN A 462 -8.81 -4.79 -23.44
CA ASN A 462 -8.73 -3.89 -24.59
C ASN A 462 -9.70 -4.17 -25.74
N ASP A 463 -10.91 -4.65 -25.42
CA ASP A 463 -11.98 -4.75 -26.43
C ASP A 463 -12.93 -3.54 -26.41
N ARG A 464 -13.37 -3.13 -27.60
CA ARG A 464 -14.54 -2.25 -27.80
C ARG A 464 -15.70 -2.96 -28.53
N LYS A 465 -15.50 -4.19 -29.00
CA LYS A 465 -16.35 -4.92 -29.95
C LYS A 465 -16.40 -6.45 -29.74
N PHE A 466 -15.96 -7.01 -28.61
CA PHE A 466 -16.04 -8.46 -28.38
C PHE A 466 -17.49 -8.90 -28.47
N ASP A 467 -17.80 -9.85 -29.35
CA ASP A 467 -19.14 -10.42 -29.40
C ASP A 467 -19.21 -11.63 -28.44
N LEU A 468 -19.84 -11.42 -27.29
CA LEU A 468 -20.07 -12.48 -26.29
C LEU A 468 -20.82 -13.69 -26.86
N LYS A 469 -21.59 -13.53 -27.95
CA LYS A 469 -22.29 -14.64 -28.61
C LYS A 469 -21.34 -15.68 -29.22
N THR A 470 -20.07 -15.30 -29.40
CA THR A 470 -19.03 -16.23 -29.87
C THR A 470 -18.60 -17.22 -28.79
N LEU A 471 -18.93 -16.96 -27.53
CA LEU A 471 -18.66 -17.88 -26.42
C LEU A 471 -19.78 -18.92 -26.30
N PRO A 472 -19.43 -20.21 -26.08
CA PRO A 472 -20.40 -21.26 -25.85
C PRO A 472 -21.01 -21.13 -24.45
N THR A 473 -21.98 -21.98 -24.12
CA THR A 473 -22.45 -22.11 -22.74
C THR A 473 -21.32 -22.64 -21.83
N MET A 474 -20.84 -21.81 -20.91
CA MET A 474 -19.72 -22.12 -20.01
C MET A 474 -20.20 -22.34 -18.57
N LYS A 475 -20.66 -23.56 -18.27
CA LYS A 475 -21.16 -23.91 -16.93
C LYS A 475 -20.13 -23.78 -15.81
N SER A 476 -18.83 -23.88 -16.12
CA SER A 476 -17.75 -23.74 -15.14
C SER A 476 -17.39 -22.28 -14.82
N LEU A 477 -17.80 -21.34 -15.68
CA LEU A 477 -17.39 -19.95 -15.58
C LEU A 477 -18.10 -19.28 -14.41
N LYS A 478 -17.30 -18.75 -13.49
CA LYS A 478 -17.76 -18.03 -12.29
C LYS A 478 -17.46 -16.54 -12.38
N ARG A 479 -16.45 -16.15 -13.14
CA ARG A 479 -15.95 -14.78 -13.24
C ARG A 479 -15.77 -14.38 -14.69
N LEU A 480 -16.36 -13.26 -15.07
CA LEU A 480 -16.23 -12.67 -16.39
C LEU A 480 -15.89 -11.19 -16.26
N SER A 481 -14.84 -10.75 -16.96
CA SER A 481 -14.47 -9.33 -17.03
C SER A 481 -14.15 -8.94 -18.46
N PHE A 482 -14.72 -7.86 -18.96
CA PHE A 482 -14.28 -7.27 -20.22
C PHE A 482 -14.68 -5.80 -20.36
N SER A 483 -13.99 -5.10 -21.25
CA SER A 483 -14.36 -3.74 -21.65
C SER A 483 -15.51 -3.82 -22.69
N ALA A 484 -16.64 -3.25 -22.31
CA ALA A 484 -17.92 -3.31 -23.01
C ALA A 484 -18.29 -1.96 -23.66
N TYR A 485 -17.29 -1.11 -23.95
CA TYR A 485 -17.48 0.27 -24.44
C TYR A 485 -18.55 0.37 -25.54
N ASP A 486 -19.62 1.11 -25.24
CA ASP A 486 -20.77 1.38 -26.13
C ASP A 486 -21.57 0.15 -26.58
N THR A 487 -21.41 -0.99 -25.92
CA THR A 487 -22.14 -2.22 -26.24
C THR A 487 -23.51 -2.30 -25.56
N HIS A 488 -24.41 -3.09 -26.18
CA HIS A 488 -25.71 -3.45 -25.66
C HIS A 488 -25.72 -4.95 -25.34
N ILE A 489 -25.71 -5.29 -24.06
CA ILE A 489 -25.68 -6.69 -23.60
C ILE A 489 -27.09 -7.09 -23.18
N LYS A 490 -27.70 -8.01 -23.93
CA LYS A 490 -29.10 -8.43 -23.72
C LYS A 490 -29.23 -9.80 -23.04
N ASP A 491 -28.22 -10.66 -23.15
CA ASP A 491 -28.28 -12.03 -22.67
C ASP A 491 -26.92 -12.52 -22.17
N LEU A 492 -26.91 -13.06 -20.95
CA LEU A 492 -25.77 -13.71 -20.28
C LEU A 492 -26.12 -15.13 -19.82
N SER A 493 -27.22 -15.71 -20.32
CA SER A 493 -27.73 -17.05 -19.98
C SER A 493 -26.73 -18.18 -20.26
N HIS A 494 -25.79 -17.96 -21.18
CA HIS A 494 -24.66 -18.86 -21.45
C HIS A 494 -23.69 -19.02 -20.28
N PHE A 495 -23.76 -18.16 -19.26
CA PHE A 495 -22.92 -18.20 -18.06
C PHE A 495 -23.77 -18.37 -16.78
N PRO A 496 -24.47 -19.51 -16.61
CA PRO A 496 -25.50 -19.68 -15.58
C PRO A 496 -24.96 -19.70 -14.13
N ASN A 497 -23.64 -19.78 -13.95
CA ASN A 497 -22.98 -19.87 -12.65
C ASN A 497 -22.08 -18.65 -12.34
N LEU A 498 -22.28 -17.51 -13.02
CA LEU A 498 -21.54 -16.29 -12.69
C LEU A 498 -21.79 -15.87 -11.25
N GLU A 499 -20.68 -15.69 -10.53
CA GLU A 499 -20.60 -15.11 -9.19
C GLU A 499 -20.00 -13.69 -9.25
N PHE A 500 -19.28 -13.38 -10.32
CA PHE A 500 -18.60 -12.11 -10.54
C PHE A 500 -18.75 -11.67 -11.99
N LEU A 501 -19.12 -10.40 -12.20
CA LEU A 501 -19.20 -9.78 -13.51
C LEU A 501 -18.63 -8.36 -13.49
N ARG A 502 -17.64 -8.08 -14.35
CA ARG A 502 -17.12 -6.74 -14.61
C ARG A 502 -17.30 -6.34 -16.06
N LEU A 503 -17.97 -5.22 -16.28
CA LEU A 503 -18.28 -4.65 -17.58
C LEU A 503 -17.93 -3.17 -17.58
N LYS A 504 -16.78 -2.81 -18.15
CA LYS A 504 -16.38 -1.40 -18.21
C LYS A 504 -17.01 -0.72 -19.43
N GLY A 505 -17.70 0.41 -19.25
CA GLY A 505 -18.19 1.21 -20.38
C GLY A 505 -19.49 0.74 -21.05
N VAL A 506 -20.32 -0.06 -20.39
CA VAL A 506 -21.55 -0.58 -21.00
C VAL A 506 -22.61 0.52 -21.15
N LYS A 507 -23.33 0.53 -22.30
CA LYS A 507 -24.39 1.52 -22.57
C LYS A 507 -25.78 1.03 -22.17
N LYS A 508 -26.11 -0.23 -22.47
CA LYS A 508 -27.35 -0.88 -22.03
C LYS A 508 -27.05 -2.31 -21.59
N LEU A 509 -27.58 -2.69 -20.44
CA LEU A 509 -27.37 -4.00 -19.85
C LEU A 509 -28.71 -4.60 -19.43
N GLN A 510 -28.94 -5.86 -19.76
CA GLN A 510 -30.04 -6.65 -19.26
C GLN A 510 -29.48 -7.85 -18.52
N LEU A 511 -29.83 -8.00 -17.25
CA LEU A 511 -29.39 -9.09 -16.39
C LEU A 511 -30.59 -9.96 -16.05
N LYS A 512 -30.64 -11.16 -16.66
CA LYS A 512 -31.67 -12.17 -16.41
C LYS A 512 -31.05 -13.45 -15.88
N ASN A 513 -31.73 -14.11 -14.95
CA ASN A 513 -31.36 -15.42 -14.42
C ASN A 513 -29.96 -15.55 -13.77
N LEU A 514 -29.29 -14.45 -13.42
CA LEU A 514 -27.98 -14.45 -12.75
C LEU A 514 -28.10 -14.53 -11.22
N LYS A 515 -28.86 -15.50 -10.71
CA LYS A 515 -29.20 -15.59 -9.28
C LYS A 515 -28.00 -15.78 -8.34
N LYS A 516 -26.85 -16.23 -8.87
CA LYS A 516 -25.61 -16.47 -8.11
C LYS A 516 -24.65 -15.28 -8.12
N LEU A 517 -24.96 -14.21 -8.85
CA LEU A 517 -24.07 -13.07 -8.99
C LEU A 517 -23.91 -12.37 -7.64
N LYS A 518 -22.68 -12.33 -7.13
CA LYS A 518 -22.31 -11.70 -5.85
C LYS A 518 -21.68 -10.33 -6.04
N VAL A 519 -20.98 -10.15 -7.16
CA VAL A 519 -20.30 -8.91 -7.46
C VAL A 519 -20.57 -8.46 -8.88
N LEU A 520 -20.98 -7.19 -9.02
CA LEU A 520 -21.23 -6.53 -10.28
C LEU A 520 -20.45 -5.22 -10.35
N ASP A 521 -19.62 -5.08 -11.39
CA ASP A 521 -18.84 -3.87 -11.69
C ASP A 521 -19.27 -3.31 -13.04
N LEU A 522 -19.70 -2.06 -13.02
CA LEU A 522 -20.14 -1.28 -14.16
C LEU A 522 -19.35 0.01 -14.28
N ASP A 523 -18.07 0.01 -13.90
CA ASP A 523 -17.18 1.16 -14.00
C ASP A 523 -17.26 1.85 -15.38
N ASN A 524 -17.27 3.18 -15.38
CA ASN A 524 -17.30 4.02 -16.57
C ASN A 524 -18.50 3.76 -17.50
N SER A 525 -19.61 3.22 -17.00
CA SER A 525 -20.80 2.87 -17.79
C SER A 525 -21.83 4.00 -17.92
N ARG A 526 -22.83 3.82 -18.78
CA ARG A 526 -23.92 4.78 -19.05
C ARG A 526 -25.29 4.25 -18.62
N ILE A 527 -25.33 3.44 -17.57
CA ILE A 527 -26.56 2.85 -17.04
C ILE A 527 -27.34 3.93 -16.29
N LYS A 528 -28.61 4.13 -16.67
CA LYS A 528 -29.47 5.19 -16.12
C LYS A 528 -30.41 4.72 -15.02
N ASP A 529 -30.70 3.43 -14.97
CA ASP A 529 -31.61 2.78 -14.01
C ASP A 529 -31.40 1.26 -14.04
N PHE A 530 -32.12 0.55 -13.18
CA PHE A 530 -32.07 -0.92 -13.08
C PHE A 530 -33.32 -1.62 -13.67
N SER A 531 -34.12 -0.93 -14.51
CA SER A 531 -35.40 -1.43 -15.05
C SER A 531 -35.25 -2.73 -15.83
N SER A 532 -34.14 -2.87 -16.55
CA SER A 532 -33.79 -4.05 -17.34
C SER A 532 -33.19 -5.20 -16.52
N PHE A 533 -33.02 -5.06 -15.21
CA PHE A 533 -32.42 -6.08 -14.35
C PHE A 533 -33.55 -6.85 -13.65
N GLU A 534 -33.42 -8.18 -13.58
CA GLU A 534 -34.18 -8.98 -12.63
C GLU A 534 -33.62 -8.79 -11.21
N THR A 535 -34.36 -9.25 -10.19
CA THR A 535 -33.84 -9.31 -8.83
C THR A 535 -32.58 -10.17 -8.77
N LEU A 536 -31.50 -9.64 -8.21
CA LEU A 536 -30.23 -10.34 -8.01
C LEU A 536 -30.07 -10.66 -6.51
N PRO A 537 -30.65 -11.77 -6.03
CA PRO A 537 -30.75 -12.04 -4.60
C PRO A 537 -29.41 -12.32 -3.94
N SER A 538 -28.36 -12.69 -4.67
CA SER A 538 -27.03 -12.93 -4.11
C SER A 538 -26.08 -11.74 -4.24
N LEU A 539 -26.50 -10.62 -4.83
CA LEU A 539 -25.59 -9.49 -5.06
C LEU A 539 -25.23 -8.83 -3.74
N GLU A 540 -23.94 -8.84 -3.40
CA GLU A 540 -23.38 -8.30 -2.16
C GLU A 540 -22.54 -7.04 -2.42
N ARG A 541 -21.95 -6.89 -3.62
CA ARG A 541 -21.15 -5.72 -3.98
C ARG A 541 -21.49 -5.19 -5.37
N LEU A 542 -21.68 -3.88 -5.46
CA LEU A 542 -22.00 -3.16 -6.68
C LEU A 542 -21.05 -1.97 -6.85
N ASP A 543 -20.32 -1.97 -7.96
CA ASP A 543 -19.44 -0.89 -8.36
C ASP A 543 -20.04 -0.13 -9.54
N LEU A 544 -20.35 1.14 -9.33
CA LEU A 544 -20.86 2.10 -10.31
C LEU A 544 -19.90 3.28 -10.45
N SER A 545 -18.62 3.09 -10.17
CA SER A 545 -17.63 4.15 -10.23
C SER A 545 -17.58 4.77 -11.63
N SER A 546 -17.31 6.07 -11.71
CA SER A 546 -17.23 6.84 -12.95
C SER A 546 -18.45 6.70 -13.86
N ILE A 547 -19.66 6.45 -13.33
CA ILE A 547 -20.85 6.40 -14.20
C ILE A 547 -21.06 7.75 -14.88
N GLN A 548 -21.31 7.67 -16.19
CA GLN A 548 -21.57 8.83 -17.05
C GLN A 548 -23.06 9.16 -17.05
N GLY A 549 -23.41 10.37 -16.64
CA GLY A 549 -24.79 10.77 -16.42
C GLY A 549 -25.28 10.53 -14.99
N ASN A 550 -26.47 11.05 -14.69
CA ASN A 550 -27.16 10.72 -13.44
C ASN A 550 -27.81 9.32 -13.52
N ILE A 551 -27.89 8.62 -12.38
CA ILE A 551 -28.49 7.29 -12.27
C ILE A 551 -29.69 7.32 -11.31
N ASN A 552 -30.82 6.75 -11.74
CA ASN A 552 -32.01 6.60 -10.93
C ASN A 552 -31.91 5.34 -10.06
N LEU A 553 -31.82 5.53 -8.74
CA LEU A 553 -31.67 4.44 -7.76
C LEU A 553 -32.99 3.85 -7.28
N LYS A 554 -34.16 4.27 -7.79
CA LYS A 554 -35.50 3.81 -7.31
C LYS A 554 -35.67 2.29 -7.31
N GLU A 555 -35.01 1.58 -8.22
CA GLU A 555 -35.10 0.12 -8.34
C GLU A 555 -33.91 -0.64 -7.73
N ILE A 556 -33.07 0.03 -6.93
CA ILE A 556 -31.94 -0.62 -6.26
C ILE A 556 -32.38 -1.70 -5.26
N SER A 557 -33.65 -1.69 -4.85
CA SER A 557 -34.29 -2.74 -4.05
C SER A 557 -34.25 -4.14 -4.69
N LYS A 558 -33.98 -4.23 -6.00
CA LYS A 558 -33.67 -5.48 -6.71
C LYS A 558 -32.41 -6.19 -6.19
N PHE A 559 -31.61 -5.54 -5.33
CA PHE A 559 -30.39 -6.08 -4.72
C PHE A 559 -30.54 -6.18 -3.18
N PRO A 560 -31.45 -7.04 -2.67
CA PRO A 560 -31.83 -7.04 -1.24
C PRO A 560 -30.69 -7.45 -0.27
N ASN A 561 -29.60 -8.01 -0.79
CA ASN A 561 -28.44 -8.43 -0.01
C ASN A 561 -27.19 -7.55 -0.24
N LEU A 562 -27.35 -6.38 -0.85
CA LEU A 562 -26.24 -5.49 -1.14
C LEU A 562 -25.62 -4.95 0.16
N LYS A 563 -24.33 -5.20 0.35
CA LYS A 563 -23.52 -4.75 1.49
C LYS A 563 -22.58 -3.61 1.12
N TRP A 564 -22.19 -3.54 -0.16
CA TRP A 564 -21.26 -2.54 -0.66
C TRP A 564 -21.81 -1.88 -1.93
N LEU A 565 -21.90 -0.55 -1.90
CA LEU A 565 -22.10 0.30 -3.06
C LEU A 565 -20.96 1.33 -3.21
N THR A 566 -20.41 1.49 -4.41
CA THR A 566 -19.53 2.63 -4.74
C THR A 566 -20.08 3.39 -5.96
N LEU A 567 -20.06 4.72 -5.85
CA LEU A 567 -20.38 5.71 -6.87
C LEU A 567 -19.20 6.67 -7.07
N LEU A 568 -17.99 6.23 -6.70
CA LEU A 568 -16.75 6.99 -6.80
C LEU A 568 -16.60 7.68 -8.16
N GLU A 569 -16.26 8.96 -8.17
CA GLU A 569 -16.06 9.78 -9.39
C GLU A 569 -17.30 9.82 -10.33
N SER A 570 -18.50 9.52 -9.82
CA SER A 570 -19.74 9.70 -10.56
C SER A 570 -20.23 11.14 -10.44
N TYR A 571 -19.56 12.02 -11.18
CA TYR A 571 -19.67 13.49 -11.07
C TYR A 571 -21.06 14.09 -11.30
N GLU A 572 -22.03 13.33 -11.77
CA GLU A 572 -23.41 13.79 -12.03
C GLU A 572 -24.43 13.27 -11.00
N VAL A 573 -24.02 12.35 -10.11
CA VAL A 573 -24.89 11.78 -9.10
C VAL A 573 -25.10 12.78 -7.97
N ASN A 574 -26.35 13.18 -7.77
CA ASN A 574 -26.76 14.15 -6.74
C ASN A 574 -27.90 13.67 -5.84
N ASP A 575 -28.62 12.61 -6.25
CA ASP A 575 -29.75 12.04 -5.52
C ASP A 575 -29.44 10.60 -5.13
N ILE A 576 -29.47 10.33 -3.82
CA ILE A 576 -29.28 9.01 -3.22
C ILE A 576 -30.49 8.55 -2.39
N SER A 577 -31.65 9.23 -2.51
CA SER A 577 -32.85 8.92 -1.74
C SER A 577 -33.32 7.46 -1.89
N GLY A 578 -33.11 6.86 -3.06
CA GLY A 578 -33.43 5.45 -3.33
C GLY A 578 -32.66 4.43 -2.49
N LEU A 579 -31.58 4.82 -1.77
CA LEU A 579 -30.81 3.91 -0.94
C LEU A 579 -31.59 3.36 0.26
N GLU A 580 -32.69 3.99 0.67
CA GLU A 580 -33.50 3.59 1.84
C GLU A 580 -33.92 2.10 1.84
N ALA A 581 -34.02 1.48 0.65
CA ALA A 581 -34.36 0.08 0.48
C ALA A 581 -33.24 -0.89 0.89
N LEU A 582 -31.98 -0.45 0.97
CA LEU A 582 -30.80 -1.30 1.16
C LEU A 582 -30.48 -1.55 2.64
N LYS A 583 -31.35 -2.30 3.33
CA LYS A 583 -31.23 -2.53 4.77
C LYS A 583 -29.97 -3.30 5.21
N LYS A 584 -29.24 -3.92 4.28
CA LYS A 584 -27.99 -4.64 4.53
C LYS A 584 -26.73 -3.87 4.09
N LEU A 585 -26.87 -2.62 3.62
CA LEU A 585 -25.72 -1.83 3.19
C LEU A 585 -24.80 -1.54 4.40
N GLU A 586 -23.54 -1.92 4.29
CA GLU A 586 -22.51 -1.75 5.30
C GLU A 586 -21.51 -0.65 4.90
N ARG A 587 -21.24 -0.51 3.59
CA ARG A 587 -20.23 0.40 3.04
C ARG A 587 -20.76 1.17 1.83
N LEU A 588 -20.51 2.48 1.83
CA LEU A 588 -20.91 3.39 0.75
C LEU A 588 -19.76 4.34 0.38
N ASP A 589 -19.40 4.41 -0.90
CA ASP A 589 -18.45 5.40 -1.41
C ASP A 589 -19.12 6.41 -2.35
N LEU A 590 -19.10 7.70 -1.98
CA LEU A 590 -19.64 8.84 -2.73
C LEU A 590 -18.54 9.85 -3.09
N TYR A 591 -17.27 9.45 -3.05
CA TYR A 591 -16.16 10.33 -3.40
C TYR A 591 -16.36 10.97 -4.77
N GLN A 592 -16.16 12.29 -4.86
CA GLN A 592 -16.29 13.09 -6.08
C GLN A 592 -17.67 12.98 -6.77
N THR A 593 -18.74 12.80 -6.01
CA THR A 593 -20.12 12.99 -6.46
C THR A 593 -20.61 14.43 -6.21
N LYS A 594 -21.86 14.73 -6.60
CA LYS A 594 -22.58 16.00 -6.32
C LYS A 594 -23.66 15.85 -5.24
N VAL A 595 -23.59 14.80 -4.42
CA VAL A 595 -24.58 14.55 -3.36
C VAL A 595 -24.43 15.60 -2.26
N THR A 596 -25.53 16.30 -1.96
CA THR A 596 -25.61 17.27 -0.85
C THR A 596 -26.65 16.89 0.20
N ASP A 597 -27.70 16.14 -0.17
CA ASP A 597 -28.65 15.55 0.78
C ASP A 597 -28.23 14.12 1.15
N VAL A 598 -27.89 13.91 2.42
CA VAL A 598 -27.47 12.60 2.97
C VAL A 598 -28.41 12.07 4.06
N LYS A 599 -29.60 12.66 4.23
CA LYS A 599 -30.55 12.25 5.28
C LYS A 599 -30.97 10.78 5.17
N VAL A 600 -30.97 10.24 3.95
CA VAL A 600 -31.25 8.82 3.68
C VAL A 600 -30.33 7.88 4.46
N LEU A 601 -29.10 8.28 4.80
CA LEU A 601 -28.14 7.44 5.53
C LEU A 601 -28.60 7.10 6.96
N ASN A 602 -29.48 7.91 7.55
CA ASN A 602 -30.11 7.62 8.84
C ASN A 602 -31.04 6.39 8.78
N THR A 603 -31.52 6.02 7.58
CA THR A 603 -32.47 4.92 7.39
C THR A 603 -31.82 3.54 7.21
N LEU A 604 -30.48 3.48 7.24
CA LEU A 604 -29.67 2.32 6.87
C LEU A 604 -29.05 1.63 8.10
N PRO A 605 -29.74 0.67 8.75
CA PRO A 605 -29.39 0.19 10.09
C PRO A 605 -28.02 -0.50 10.20
N ASN A 606 -27.48 -1.02 9.09
CA ASN A 606 -26.21 -1.74 9.06
C ASN A 606 -25.03 -0.91 8.50
N LEU A 607 -25.26 0.35 8.12
CA LEU A 607 -24.23 1.19 7.53
C LEU A 607 -23.17 1.53 8.59
N ARG A 608 -21.90 1.29 8.25
CA ARG A 608 -20.74 1.43 9.15
C ARG A 608 -19.67 2.34 8.59
N GLU A 609 -19.54 2.43 7.27
CA GLU A 609 -18.44 3.13 6.61
C GLU A 609 -18.98 3.94 5.42
N VAL A 610 -18.69 5.23 5.37
CA VAL A 610 -19.10 6.11 4.27
C VAL A 610 -17.98 7.04 3.84
N ASN A 611 -17.71 7.15 2.53
CA ASN A 611 -16.80 8.16 1.97
C ASN A 611 -17.62 9.31 1.36
N LEU A 612 -17.45 10.52 1.91
CA LEU A 612 -18.25 11.72 1.63
C LEU A 612 -17.41 12.92 1.15
N LEU A 613 -16.21 12.73 0.58
CA LEU A 613 -15.53 13.84 -0.10
C LEU A 613 -16.21 14.13 -1.46
N VAL A 614 -17.38 14.75 -1.40
CA VAL A 614 -18.14 15.24 -2.54
C VAL A 614 -17.54 16.55 -3.07
N ASN A 615 -17.81 16.86 -4.33
CA ASN A 615 -17.24 18.05 -4.98
C ASN A 615 -17.63 19.36 -4.26
N ASN A 616 -18.80 19.39 -3.62
CA ASN A 616 -19.32 20.54 -2.87
C ASN A 616 -19.35 20.26 -1.36
N SER A 617 -18.23 19.80 -0.77
CA SER A 617 -18.18 19.44 0.65
C SER A 617 -18.58 20.57 1.62
N LYS A 618 -18.47 21.84 1.20
CA LYS A 618 -18.95 23.01 1.96
C LYS A 618 -20.48 23.05 2.10
N GLU A 619 -21.22 22.49 1.16
CA GLU A 619 -22.70 22.49 1.14
C GLU A 619 -23.30 21.29 1.85
N LEU A 620 -22.50 20.26 2.15
CA LEU A 620 -22.95 18.99 2.72
C LEU A 620 -23.55 19.15 4.13
N ASN A 621 -23.21 20.21 4.89
CA ASN A 621 -23.66 20.50 6.26
C ASN A 621 -23.98 19.23 7.10
N LEU A 622 -22.97 18.37 7.21
CA LEU A 622 -23.12 16.98 7.65
C LEU A 622 -23.78 16.86 9.03
N GLU A 623 -23.39 17.73 9.95
CA GLU A 623 -23.87 17.76 11.34
C GLU A 623 -25.40 17.96 11.43
N SER A 624 -26.00 18.66 10.45
CA SER A 624 -27.45 18.88 10.40
C SER A 624 -28.26 17.75 9.77
N GLN A 625 -27.59 16.81 9.07
CA GLN A 625 -28.24 15.80 8.24
C GLN A 625 -28.05 14.37 8.76
N LEU A 626 -26.98 14.12 9.51
CA LEU A 626 -26.59 12.77 9.94
C LEU A 626 -26.46 12.69 11.46
N ASP A 627 -27.35 11.94 12.10
CA ASP A 627 -27.37 11.70 13.53
C ASP A 627 -26.96 10.26 13.84
N ARG A 628 -25.74 9.90 13.39
CA ARG A 628 -25.21 8.52 13.46
C ARG A 628 -23.69 8.51 13.72
N PRO A 629 -23.25 8.84 14.95
CA PRO A 629 -21.83 8.92 15.29
C PRO A 629 -21.06 7.60 15.18
N GLU A 630 -21.77 6.46 15.10
CA GLU A 630 -21.20 5.13 14.92
C GLU A 630 -20.73 4.85 13.48
N ILE A 631 -21.13 5.67 12.51
CA ILE A 631 -20.66 5.54 11.13
C ILE A 631 -19.25 6.16 11.01
N ALA A 632 -18.29 5.38 10.54
CA ALA A 632 -16.98 5.91 10.15
C ALA A 632 -17.11 6.72 8.85
N ILE A 633 -16.86 8.03 8.95
CA ILE A 633 -16.95 8.96 7.82
C ILE A 633 -15.56 9.29 7.28
N TYR A 634 -15.40 9.12 5.98
CA TYR A 634 -14.18 9.30 5.25
C TYR A 634 -14.29 10.52 4.30
N CYS A 635 -13.25 11.38 4.22
CA CYS A 635 -13.19 12.49 3.26
C CYS A 635 -11.94 12.45 2.34
N GLY A 636 -11.78 11.47 1.41
CA GLY A 636 -10.73 11.53 0.35
C GLY A 636 -10.20 10.20 -0.25
N LEU A 637 -9.38 10.27 -1.33
CA LEU A 637 -8.70 9.13 -2.01
C LEU A 637 -7.15 9.14 -1.85
N PRO A 638 -6.46 7.98 -1.76
CA PRO A 638 -6.84 6.81 -0.98
C PRO A 638 -5.81 6.54 0.14
N SER A 639 -6.27 6.50 1.39
CA SER A 639 -5.61 5.75 2.47
C SER A 639 -6.51 4.65 3.06
N VAL A 640 -7.79 4.62 2.67
CA VAL A 640 -8.70 3.50 2.97
C VAL A 640 -9.24 3.03 1.63
N ASN A 641 -8.65 1.96 1.11
CA ASN A 641 -9.13 1.32 -0.09
C ASN A 641 -10.48 0.68 0.22
N LEU A 642 -11.55 1.42 -0.05
CA LEU A 642 -12.87 0.84 -0.27
C LEU A 642 -12.94 0.21 -1.69
N TRP A 643 -11.92 -0.57 -2.05
CA TRP A 643 -11.95 -1.31 -3.29
C TRP A 643 -12.88 -2.49 -3.09
N VAL A 644 -13.88 -2.62 -3.96
CA VAL A 644 -14.75 -3.79 -4.04
C VAL A 644 -13.96 -5.08 -4.30
N TRP A 645 -12.65 -4.98 -4.58
CA TRP A 645 -11.77 -6.00 -5.14
C TRP A 645 -10.58 -6.34 -4.24
N ASP A 646 -10.42 -7.62 -3.86
CA ASP A 646 -9.15 -8.15 -3.35
C ASP A 646 -8.19 -8.53 -4.50
N LYS A 647 -6.87 -8.44 -4.28
CA LYS A 647 -5.82 -8.72 -5.29
C LYS A 647 -5.90 -10.11 -5.93
N ASP A 648 -6.57 -11.06 -5.28
CA ASP A 648 -6.71 -12.46 -5.74
C ASP A 648 -8.08 -12.77 -6.39
N GLU A 649 -8.98 -11.79 -6.55
CA GLU A 649 -10.36 -12.08 -6.97
C GLU A 649 -10.50 -12.67 -8.39
N PHE A 650 -9.53 -12.45 -9.28
CA PHE A 650 -9.52 -13.08 -10.61
C PHE A 650 -8.64 -14.33 -10.72
N GLY A 651 -7.94 -14.69 -9.64
CA GLY A 651 -7.19 -15.94 -9.49
C GLY A 651 -5.96 -16.11 -10.40
N ILE A 652 -5.44 -15.02 -10.99
CA ILE A 652 -4.20 -15.06 -11.78
C ILE A 652 -3.02 -14.63 -10.92
#